data_AF-A0A2S5M7S2-F1
#
_entry.id   AF-A0A2S5M7S2-F1
#
_cell.length_a   1.000
_cell.length_b   1.000
_cell.length_c   1.000
_cell.angle_alpha   90.00
_cell.angle_beta   90.00
_cell.angle_gamma   90.00
#
_symmetry.space_group_name_H-M   'P 1'
#
loop_
_entity.id
_entity.type
_entity.pdbx_description
1 polymer ?
#
loop_
_entity_poly.entity_id
_entity_poly.type
_entity_poly.pdbx_seq_one_letter_code
_entity_poly.pdbx_strand_id
1 'polypeptide(L)'
;MRELQNRGLADSLKGTFYSRSTPQTETPQFKAWFGNSKVVDADGKPLVVYHGTDKDFNIFDLDAKKSTNTSYGFYFSKDKSIASMYAELRGVVKKGRTGANVMPVFVSIKKPVPESLHPVFSMITKEQIEDYKLAGYDGLISDTDEVIAFSPNQIKSAIGNNGNFDGNNNDIRFSRTASPQGRLTPQWQVDETSKMDNVIRALQDKYIDLKRVTQEIKKAGNDISDRWNAYLQEELYHGRSAKRVQDFIKQDLTPLIEDMRMRGVGMADFEEYLWARHAEERNIQIAKINPKMPDGGSGMSTQDARDYLANLSPSNKTKYEALARRIDLINRKSRQVLIDYGLESTATIASWESAYKNYVPLMREDMDAGFGNGTGQGFSVKGNSAKRATGSNRAVVDIIANMAQQYEKNVIRGEKNRVSTALIGLAKLNPNPDFWEVDTPPSTKTIVKGKTIYEVLYNGSKVNEFTNKPAANNFIQWNGSSGYTINEVESPEQVEYITDPNYKNRDNVIVARIVNKLGKVEERSVVFNQFDERAMRMAASLKNLDQDQIGELLGAASSITRYFASVNTQYNPIFGLINITRDVQGALLNLSTTPIANKKKEVLGNTLDALKGIYQDLRSERKNGTPSGNKWSQLFEEFQNEGGQTGYRDMFRNAKERGEALKNALDPTWWQNSKIGKVISLNGTIANQEQWIFDKAIKPIFDWLSDYNNALENAVRLSVYKVALDNGHSKQQAASMAKNISVNFNRKGEMGRQIGSLYAFFNASVQGTARIGETLTSTDKNGKIKLSTIGKRIVQGGLLLGSMQALLLAAAGYDDDEPPEFVRDRSIIIPLDFFGADGKFVTVPMPLGYNAIPSFSRILTEWALSGGENTQERLVHILDMVMNVTNPIGNAGLSLQTIAPTVIDPLAALAENKDFTGRPIAREDFNSLNPTPGFTRAKDTASAISKGLAYGINAITGGTDYKPGEFSPSPDQIDYLIGQVTGGVGREAMKVEQTATALVTGEDLPAYKIPIVGRFYGDATGQSSQGNAFYKNLREINKHENQIKGMIKAGEDPTQYRLDNPESRLITQANYTERAVKKLRKQRRALLEIGDNPSAIESIDDRITELMLNLNEKVKLRKEMQ
;
A
#
# COMPACT_ATOMS: atom_id res chain seq x y z
N MET A 1 -34.52 11.98 -25.44
CA MET A 1 -33.35 11.84 -24.52
C MET A 1 -32.23 12.88 -24.73
N ARG A 2 -32.33 13.82 -25.69
CA ARG A 2 -31.39 14.96 -25.85
C ARG A 2 -31.97 16.34 -25.46
N GLU A 3 -33.23 16.41 -25.00
CA GLU A 3 -33.93 17.69 -24.76
C GLU A 3 -34.26 18.02 -23.29
N LEU A 4 -33.96 17.14 -22.33
CA LEU A 4 -34.21 17.42 -20.90
C LEU A 4 -32.96 17.87 -20.11
N GLN A 5 -31.83 18.12 -20.79
CA GLN A 5 -30.58 18.62 -20.16
C GLN A 5 -30.43 20.15 -20.17
N ASN A 6 -31.34 20.91 -20.79
CA ASN A 6 -31.11 22.32 -21.12
C ASN A 6 -31.95 23.37 -20.34
N ARG A 7 -32.62 23.03 -19.23
CA ARG A 7 -33.49 24.00 -18.52
C ARG A 7 -33.24 24.20 -17.01
N GLY A 8 -32.04 23.88 -16.50
CA GLY A 8 -31.74 24.01 -15.06
C GLY A 8 -30.55 24.91 -14.68
N LEU A 9 -29.90 25.60 -15.62
CA LEU A 9 -28.59 26.24 -15.33
C LEU A 9 -28.37 27.62 -15.97
N ALA A 10 -29.44 28.34 -16.31
CA ALA A 10 -29.33 29.64 -17.00
C ALA A 10 -29.84 30.86 -16.21
N ASP A 11 -30.50 30.71 -15.05
CA ASP A 11 -31.14 31.84 -14.35
C ASP A 11 -30.51 32.26 -13.01
N SER A 12 -29.33 31.77 -12.62
CA SER A 12 -28.65 32.20 -11.38
C SER A 12 -27.42 33.10 -11.56
N LEU A 13 -27.17 33.64 -12.76
CA LEU A 13 -26.01 34.49 -13.05
C LEU A 13 -26.37 35.91 -13.49
N LYS A 14 -27.06 36.65 -12.62
CA LYS A 14 -27.02 38.12 -12.61
C LYS A 14 -26.87 38.61 -11.17
N GLY A 15 -25.67 39.08 -10.81
CA GLY A 15 -25.38 39.62 -9.49
C GLY A 15 -23.91 39.99 -9.30
N THR A 16 -23.54 41.15 -9.85
CA THR A 16 -22.55 42.13 -9.34
C THR A 16 -21.07 41.72 -9.17
N PHE A 17 -20.23 42.36 -10.00
CA PHE A 17 -18.78 42.45 -9.84
C PHE A 17 -18.41 43.10 -8.50
N TYR A 18 -17.55 42.45 -7.71
CA TYR A 18 -16.98 43.05 -6.49
C TYR A 18 -15.83 43.99 -6.83
N SER A 19 -16.00 45.24 -6.41
CA SER A 19 -14.98 46.29 -6.36
C SER A 19 -13.97 46.00 -5.25
N ARG A 20 -12.70 46.40 -5.48
CA ARG A 20 -11.65 46.80 -4.52
C ARG A 20 -11.81 46.29 -3.09
N SER A 21 -10.91 45.39 -2.66
CA SER A 21 -10.78 44.98 -1.26
C SER A 21 -10.54 46.20 -0.36
N THR A 22 -11.54 46.53 0.46
CA THR A 22 -11.42 47.45 1.60
C THR A 22 -10.18 47.07 2.42
N PRO A 23 -9.23 47.99 2.70
CA PRO A 23 -8.11 47.70 3.61
C PRO A 23 -8.61 47.10 4.91
N GLN A 24 -7.90 46.12 5.50
CA GLN A 24 -8.36 45.43 6.73
C GLN A 24 -8.69 46.40 7.87
N THR A 25 -8.00 47.54 7.94
CA THR A 25 -8.22 48.63 8.91
C THR A 25 -9.56 49.35 8.72
N GLU A 26 -10.15 49.26 7.53
CA GLU A 26 -11.41 49.89 7.19
C GLU A 26 -12.63 48.99 7.42
N THR A 27 -12.40 47.73 7.83
CA THR A 27 -13.47 46.77 8.12
C THR A 27 -14.21 47.13 9.42
N PRO A 28 -15.54 46.91 9.51
CA PRO A 28 -16.28 47.12 10.74
C PRO A 28 -15.72 46.32 11.92
N GLN A 29 -15.24 45.10 11.67
CA GLN A 29 -14.65 44.21 12.66
C GLN A 29 -13.37 44.79 13.24
N PHE A 30 -12.47 45.27 12.37
CA PHE A 30 -11.26 45.96 12.80
C PHE A 30 -11.60 47.21 13.59
N LYS A 31 -12.49 48.07 13.08
CA LYS A 31 -12.89 49.32 13.75
C LYS A 31 -13.52 49.06 15.12
N ALA A 32 -14.32 48.01 15.28
CA ALA A 32 -14.92 47.64 16.56
C ALA A 32 -13.88 47.18 17.59
N TRP A 33 -12.93 46.34 17.17
CA TRP A 33 -11.88 45.83 18.06
C TRP A 33 -10.79 46.85 18.38
N PHE A 34 -10.26 47.50 17.34
CA PHE A 34 -9.25 48.55 17.47
C PHE A 34 -9.83 49.76 18.21
N GLY A 35 -11.08 50.13 17.93
CA GLY A 35 -11.81 51.18 18.63
C GLY A 35 -11.02 52.49 18.72
N ASN A 36 -10.98 53.07 19.91
CA ASN A 36 -10.23 54.30 20.20
C ASN A 36 -8.77 54.02 20.60
N SER A 37 -8.14 52.96 20.06
CA SER A 37 -6.73 52.65 20.36
C SER A 37 -5.83 53.85 20.08
N LYS A 38 -4.82 54.03 20.94
CA LYS A 38 -3.81 55.09 20.83
C LYS A 38 -2.56 54.64 20.08
N VAL A 39 -2.50 53.39 19.62
CA VAL A 39 -1.39 52.86 18.81
C VAL A 39 -1.61 53.27 17.34
N VAL A 40 -1.47 54.56 17.07
CA VAL A 40 -1.73 55.18 15.76
C VAL A 40 -0.53 55.96 15.26
N ASP A 41 -0.48 56.24 13.96
CA ASP A 41 0.52 57.13 13.36
C ASP A 41 0.19 58.61 13.61
N ALA A 42 1.02 59.52 13.07
CA ALA A 42 0.84 60.97 13.21
C ALA A 42 -0.47 61.49 12.59
N ASP A 43 -1.06 60.76 11.62
CA ASP A 43 -2.35 61.07 11.00
C ASP A 43 -3.53 60.46 11.77
N GLY A 44 -3.28 59.73 12.86
CA GLY A 44 -4.29 59.01 13.63
C GLY A 44 -4.74 57.70 13.00
N LYS A 45 -4.03 57.16 12.01
CA LYS A 45 -4.35 55.86 11.39
C LYS A 45 -3.74 54.70 12.20
N PRO A 46 -4.35 53.50 12.17
CA PRO A 46 -3.83 52.35 12.90
C PRO A 46 -2.38 52.01 12.53
N LEU A 47 -1.50 51.98 13.52
CA LEU A 47 -0.08 51.72 13.32
C LEU A 47 0.21 50.21 13.46
N VAL A 48 0.98 49.65 12.52
CA VAL A 48 1.53 48.29 12.63
C VAL A 48 2.79 48.37 13.48
N VAL A 49 2.86 47.57 14.54
CA VAL A 49 4.04 47.42 15.41
C VAL A 49 4.59 46.00 15.33
N TYR A 50 5.83 45.81 15.74
CA TYR A 50 6.60 44.60 15.47
C TYR A 50 7.06 43.91 16.76
N HIS A 51 6.86 42.59 16.84
CA HIS A 51 7.38 41.75 17.92
C HIS A 51 8.55 40.88 17.44
N GLY A 52 9.70 40.95 18.11
CA GLY A 52 10.85 40.09 17.84
C GLY A 52 10.84 38.82 18.69
N THR A 53 10.92 37.64 18.07
CA THR A 53 10.91 36.33 18.74
C THR A 53 11.81 35.30 18.02
N ASP A 54 12.14 34.20 18.69
CA ASP A 54 12.87 33.04 18.16
C ASP A 54 11.94 31.84 17.88
N LYS A 55 10.64 32.00 18.06
CA LYS A 55 9.61 30.94 17.94
C LYS A 55 8.43 31.39 17.10
N ASP A 56 7.82 30.43 16.41
CA ASP A 56 6.48 30.58 15.85
C ASP A 56 5.42 30.22 16.89
N PHE A 57 4.51 31.14 17.15
CA PHE A 57 3.38 30.94 18.06
C PHE A 57 2.22 31.85 17.65
N ASN A 58 1.03 31.52 18.14
CA ASN A 58 -0.20 32.22 17.74
C ASN A 58 -0.96 32.81 18.93
N ILE A 59 -0.49 32.59 20.16
CA ILE A 59 -1.07 33.12 21.40
C ILE A 59 0.06 33.73 22.22
N PHE A 60 -0.10 35.00 22.61
CA PHE A 60 0.78 35.64 23.60
C PHE A 60 0.39 35.14 25.00
N ASP A 61 1.35 34.59 25.75
CA ASP A 61 1.10 33.98 27.06
C ASP A 61 2.16 34.44 28.07
N LEU A 62 1.71 35.06 29.17
CA LEU A 62 2.58 35.53 30.25
C LEU A 62 3.11 34.36 31.10
N ASP A 63 2.38 33.24 31.18
CA ASP A 63 2.74 32.08 32.00
C ASP A 63 3.73 31.12 31.31
N ALA A 64 3.95 31.31 30.00
CA ALA A 64 4.95 30.57 29.23
C ALA A 64 6.41 30.88 29.60
N LYS A 65 6.66 31.96 30.39
CA LYS A 65 7.98 32.32 30.92
C LYS A 65 8.23 31.71 32.31
N LYS A 66 8.55 30.41 32.39
CA LYS A 66 9.08 29.80 33.64
C LYS A 66 10.58 30.03 33.89
N SER A 67 11.22 30.98 33.18
CA SER A 67 12.65 31.21 33.30
C SER A 67 12.99 32.63 32.85
N THR A 68 13.62 33.37 33.78
CA THR A 68 14.14 34.75 33.73
C THR A 68 13.18 35.88 34.13
N ASN A 69 13.61 36.59 35.18
CA ASN A 69 12.81 37.43 36.08
C ASN A 69 12.93 38.93 35.76
N THR A 70 12.70 39.36 34.52
CA THR A 70 13.05 40.76 34.13
C THR A 70 12.09 41.54 33.21
N SER A 71 10.91 41.03 32.84
CA SER A 71 9.84 41.89 32.27
C SER A 71 8.48 41.21 32.12
N TYR A 72 7.43 41.83 32.67
CA TYR A 72 6.03 41.43 32.50
C TYR A 72 5.35 42.30 31.43
N GLY A 73 4.44 41.74 30.62
CA GLY A 73 3.81 42.44 29.48
C GLY A 73 4.30 41.95 28.11
N PHE A 74 3.59 42.35 27.05
CA PHE A 74 3.90 42.00 25.65
C PHE A 74 4.49 43.20 24.93
N TYR A 75 5.74 43.07 24.52
CA TYR A 75 6.56 44.17 24.03
C TYR A 75 6.60 44.22 22.50
N PHE A 76 6.44 45.42 21.95
CA PHE A 76 6.45 45.70 20.52
C PHE A 76 7.25 46.97 20.24
N SER A 77 7.83 47.05 19.05
CA SER A 77 8.55 48.23 18.55
C SER A 77 7.79 48.83 17.37
N LYS A 78 7.76 50.17 17.26
CA LYS A 78 7.30 50.86 16.04
C LYS A 78 8.28 50.68 14.88
N ASP A 79 9.57 50.48 15.17
CA ASP A 79 10.60 50.16 14.19
C ASP A 79 10.84 48.65 14.08
N LYS A 80 10.68 48.12 12.86
CA LYS A 80 10.94 46.72 12.50
C LYS A 80 12.41 46.34 12.74
N SER A 81 13.36 47.24 12.52
CA SER A 81 14.80 46.99 12.66
C SER A 81 15.17 46.69 14.12
N ILE A 82 14.59 47.42 15.06
CA ILE A 82 14.73 47.21 16.50
C ILE A 82 14.14 45.84 16.90
N ALA A 83 12.96 45.48 16.39
CA ALA A 83 12.36 44.16 16.65
C ALA A 83 13.21 43.01 16.10
N SER A 84 13.82 43.17 14.90
CA SER A 84 14.79 42.22 14.36
C SER A 84 16.00 42.05 15.27
N MET A 85 16.59 43.15 15.74
CA MET A 85 17.72 43.13 16.67
C MET A 85 17.39 42.37 17.97
N TYR A 86 16.20 42.56 18.54
CA TYR A 86 15.75 41.79 19.71
C TYR A 86 15.56 40.29 19.42
N ALA A 87 15.05 39.93 18.24
CA ALA A 87 14.93 38.54 17.82
C ALA A 87 16.31 37.87 17.67
N GLU A 88 17.28 38.59 17.10
CA GLU A 88 18.67 38.13 16.95
C GLU A 88 19.38 37.98 18.30
N LEU A 89 19.28 38.98 19.18
CA LEU A 89 19.86 38.92 20.54
C LEU A 89 19.34 37.73 21.35
N ARG A 90 18.06 37.36 21.21
CA ARG A 90 17.49 36.16 21.86
C ARG A 90 17.95 34.86 21.21
N GLY A 91 18.16 34.85 19.89
CA GLY A 91 18.66 33.69 19.13
C GLY A 91 20.11 33.33 19.45
N VAL A 92 20.99 34.31 19.69
CA VAL A 92 22.42 34.10 19.98
C VAL A 92 22.66 33.35 21.30
N VAL A 93 21.73 33.43 22.26
CA VAL A 93 21.84 32.77 23.58
C VAL A 93 21.48 31.27 23.53
N LYS A 94 20.86 30.78 22.46
CA LYS A 94 20.52 29.34 22.29
C LYS A 94 21.09 28.79 20.99
N LYS A 95 22.25 28.13 21.11
CA LYS A 95 22.99 27.40 20.06
C LYS A 95 22.10 26.88 18.90
N GLY A 96 22.25 27.47 17.72
CA GLY A 96 22.05 26.76 16.44
C GLY A 96 20.81 27.09 15.60
N ARG A 97 20.07 28.17 15.85
CA ARG A 97 19.01 28.64 14.94
C ARG A 97 19.35 30.00 14.33
N THR A 98 19.48 30.05 13.01
CA THR A 98 19.68 31.27 12.22
C THR A 98 18.36 31.72 11.59
N GLY A 99 17.81 32.83 12.07
CA GLY A 99 16.64 33.51 11.48
C GLY A 99 15.89 34.36 12.52
N ALA A 100 15.87 35.68 12.34
CA ALA A 100 15.07 36.60 13.15
C ALA A 100 13.58 36.45 12.78
N ASN A 101 12.72 36.06 13.73
CA ASN A 101 11.27 36.06 13.50
C ASN A 101 10.68 37.38 14.01
N VAL A 102 10.15 38.19 13.09
CA VAL A 102 9.55 39.49 13.39
C VAL A 102 8.08 39.45 12.99
N MET A 103 7.21 39.53 13.99
CA MET A 103 5.75 39.45 13.81
C MET A 103 5.16 40.86 13.70
N PRO A 104 4.62 41.27 12.54
CA PRO A 104 3.85 42.50 12.43
C PRO A 104 2.44 42.29 12.98
N VAL A 105 2.04 43.14 13.92
CA VAL A 105 0.76 43.07 14.62
C VAL A 105 0.10 44.45 14.72
N PHE A 106 -1.22 44.45 14.86
CA PHE A 106 -1.96 45.58 15.39
C PHE A 106 -2.14 45.39 16.90
N VAL A 107 -2.08 46.48 17.65
CA VAL A 107 -2.25 46.49 19.11
C VAL A 107 -3.34 47.48 19.51
N SER A 108 -4.33 47.01 20.29
CA SER A 108 -5.47 47.80 20.77
C SER A 108 -5.26 48.23 22.23
N ILE A 109 -4.69 49.42 22.44
CA ILE A 109 -4.51 50.07 23.76
C ILE A 109 -5.38 51.33 23.79
N LYS A 110 -6.51 51.27 24.48
CA LYS A 110 -7.53 52.34 24.47
C LYS A 110 -7.27 53.39 25.56
N LYS A 111 -6.65 53.00 26.67
CA LYS A 111 -6.32 53.87 27.80
C LYS A 111 -4.87 53.59 28.24
N PRO A 112 -3.88 54.18 27.54
CA PRO A 112 -2.47 54.00 27.90
C PRO A 112 -2.15 54.69 29.23
N VAL A 113 -1.14 54.16 29.94
CA VAL A 113 -0.55 54.80 31.13
C VAL A 113 0.02 56.18 30.75
N PRO A 114 -0.28 57.27 31.49
CA PRO A 114 0.28 58.60 31.28
C PRO A 114 1.81 58.57 31.37
N GLU A 115 2.47 59.35 30.52
CA GLU A 115 3.93 59.39 30.43
C GLU A 115 4.62 59.75 31.75
N SER A 116 4.01 60.61 32.56
CA SER A 116 4.49 60.96 33.91
C SER A 116 4.57 59.77 34.88
N LEU A 117 3.91 58.66 34.55
CA LEU A 117 3.89 57.42 35.33
C LEU A 117 4.71 56.32 34.65
N HIS A 118 5.39 56.59 33.52
CA HIS A 118 6.21 55.57 32.88
C HIS A 118 7.41 55.22 33.77
N PRO A 119 7.77 53.93 33.88
CA PRO A 119 8.93 53.53 34.67
C PRO A 119 10.22 54.08 34.06
N VAL A 120 11.13 54.55 34.92
CA VAL A 120 12.42 55.17 34.53
C VAL A 120 13.35 54.20 33.79
N PHE A 121 13.10 52.89 33.90
CA PHE A 121 13.77 51.82 33.16
C PHE A 121 12.69 50.96 32.47
N SER A 122 12.89 50.58 31.20
CA SER A 122 11.92 49.85 30.33
C SER A 122 11.48 48.46 30.82
N MET A 123 11.87 48.07 32.03
CA MET A 123 11.43 46.84 32.70
C MET A 123 10.26 47.16 33.63
N ILE A 124 9.04 46.81 33.20
CA ILE A 124 7.84 46.89 34.04
C ILE A 124 7.64 45.57 34.81
N THR A 125 7.33 45.69 36.11
CA THR A 125 7.09 44.52 36.97
C THR A 125 5.64 44.04 36.86
N LYS A 126 5.38 42.81 37.32
CA LYS A 126 4.02 42.26 37.39
C LYS A 126 3.12 43.13 38.26
N GLU A 127 3.61 43.55 39.43
CA GLU A 127 2.88 44.43 40.36
C GLU A 127 2.50 45.74 39.70
N GLN A 128 3.42 46.37 38.97
CA GLN A 128 3.13 47.62 38.23
C GLN A 128 2.06 47.43 37.15
N ILE A 129 2.09 46.33 36.38
CA ILE A 129 1.02 46.04 35.41
C ILE A 129 -0.32 45.85 36.10
N GLU A 130 -0.36 45.13 37.22
CA GLU A 130 -1.60 44.93 37.97
C GLU A 130 -2.12 46.23 38.60
N ASP A 131 -1.24 47.08 39.14
CA ASP A 131 -1.59 48.42 39.64
C ASP A 131 -2.15 49.31 38.51
N TYR A 132 -1.52 49.27 37.32
CA TYR A 132 -2.02 49.99 36.16
C TYR A 132 -3.36 49.45 35.67
N LYS A 133 -3.56 48.13 35.64
CA LYS A 133 -4.86 47.52 35.34
C LYS A 133 -5.93 47.90 36.36
N LEU A 134 -5.59 47.95 37.66
CA LEU A 134 -6.49 48.39 38.74
C LEU A 134 -6.86 49.88 38.60
N ALA A 135 -5.91 50.73 38.17
CA ALA A 135 -6.17 52.11 37.79
C ALA A 135 -6.90 52.27 36.43
N GLY A 136 -7.17 51.14 35.76
CA GLY A 136 -7.93 51.04 34.52
C GLY A 136 -7.14 51.41 33.27
N TYR A 137 -5.82 51.27 33.28
CA TYR A 137 -4.98 51.38 32.09
C TYR A 137 -4.80 50.00 31.44
N ASP A 138 -4.70 49.97 30.11
CA ASP A 138 -4.65 48.72 29.33
C ASP A 138 -3.34 48.54 28.53
N GLY A 139 -2.40 49.46 28.64
CA GLY A 139 -1.06 49.33 28.07
C GLY A 139 -0.19 50.56 28.26
N LEU A 140 1.01 50.54 27.69
CA LEU A 140 1.96 51.66 27.69
C LEU A 140 2.40 51.94 26.26
N ILE A 141 2.51 53.22 25.90
CA ILE A 141 3.01 53.68 24.60
C ILE A 141 4.06 54.74 24.92
N SER A 142 5.34 54.43 24.67
CA SER A 142 6.45 55.33 24.89
C SER A 142 6.72 56.19 23.64
N ASP A 143 7.30 57.37 23.87
CA ASP A 143 7.86 58.24 22.83
C ASP A 143 9.14 57.65 22.22
N THR A 144 9.79 56.70 22.91
CA THR A 144 10.99 55.98 22.45
C THR A 144 10.68 54.72 21.62
N ASP A 145 9.60 54.74 20.83
CA ASP A 145 9.15 53.67 19.92
C ASP A 145 8.73 52.32 20.53
N GLU A 146 8.54 52.24 21.85
CA GLU A 146 8.11 51.02 22.56
C GLU A 146 6.60 51.00 22.85
N VAL A 147 5.94 49.88 22.58
CA VAL A 147 4.52 49.64 22.87
C VAL A 147 4.38 48.37 23.71
N ILE A 148 3.68 48.46 24.84
CA ILE A 148 3.49 47.33 25.77
C ILE A 148 2.00 47.07 25.97
N ALA A 149 1.53 45.91 25.52
CA ALA A 149 0.16 45.44 25.79
C ALA A 149 0.12 44.60 27.07
N PHE A 150 -0.95 44.74 27.86
CA PHE A 150 -1.10 44.06 29.15
C PHE A 150 -1.89 42.74 29.06
N SER A 151 -2.64 42.55 27.98
CA SER A 151 -3.50 41.38 27.74
C SER A 151 -3.36 40.86 26.30
N PRO A 152 -3.39 39.53 26.10
CA PRO A 152 -3.08 38.94 24.80
C PRO A 152 -4.14 39.18 23.72
N ASN A 153 -5.41 39.35 24.12
CA ASN A 153 -6.51 39.71 23.23
C ASN A 153 -6.42 41.12 22.60
N GLN A 154 -5.51 41.97 23.12
CA GLN A 154 -5.20 43.28 22.55
C GLN A 154 -4.34 43.18 21.29
N ILE A 155 -3.85 41.99 20.92
CA ILE A 155 -2.86 41.80 19.87
C ILE A 155 -3.46 40.93 18.75
N LYS A 156 -3.39 41.41 17.50
CA LYS A 156 -3.82 40.65 16.31
C LYS A 156 -2.78 40.76 15.21
N SER A 157 -2.58 39.69 14.45
CA SER A 157 -1.61 39.71 13.34
C SER A 157 -2.05 40.71 12.26
N ALA A 158 -1.12 41.54 11.78
CA ALA A 158 -1.38 42.47 10.70
C ALA A 158 -1.35 41.82 9.30
N ILE A 159 -0.85 40.59 9.20
CA ILE A 159 -0.66 39.87 7.93
C ILE A 159 -1.28 38.47 7.90
N GLY A 160 -1.56 37.89 9.07
CA GLY A 160 -2.04 36.51 9.22
C GLY A 160 -3.34 36.39 10.01
N ASN A 161 -4.08 37.50 10.19
CA ASN A 161 -5.42 37.47 10.79
C ASN A 161 -6.49 37.20 9.72
N ASN A 162 -7.54 36.46 10.08
CA ASN A 162 -8.63 36.09 9.17
C ASN A 162 -9.67 37.22 8.91
N GLY A 163 -9.46 38.40 9.47
CA GLY A 163 -10.28 39.60 9.27
C GLY A 163 -11.34 39.86 10.34
N ASN A 164 -11.49 38.98 11.33
CA ASN A 164 -12.55 39.09 12.35
C ASN A 164 -12.16 39.92 13.58
N PHE A 165 -10.86 40.15 13.83
CA PHE A 165 -10.34 40.98 14.93
C PHE A 165 -11.06 40.76 16.28
N ASP A 166 -11.16 39.52 16.75
CA ASP A 166 -11.96 39.19 17.95
C ASP A 166 -11.24 39.57 19.26
N GLY A 167 -11.79 40.55 20.00
CA GLY A 167 -11.27 41.02 21.28
C GLY A 167 -11.49 40.07 22.47
N ASN A 168 -12.20 38.96 22.30
CA ASN A 168 -12.39 37.94 23.34
C ASN A 168 -11.52 36.69 23.10
N ASN A 169 -10.74 36.66 22.02
CA ASN A 169 -9.84 35.55 21.69
C ASN A 169 -8.37 35.97 21.84
N ASN A 170 -7.56 35.10 22.44
CA ASN A 170 -6.11 35.32 22.58
C ASN A 170 -5.31 34.84 21.35
N ASP A 171 -5.89 34.07 20.43
CA ASP A 171 -5.22 33.71 19.16
C ASP A 171 -5.18 34.94 18.23
N ILE A 172 -3.98 35.27 17.76
CA ILE A 172 -3.72 36.44 16.91
C ILE A 172 -4.27 36.27 15.47
N ARG A 173 -4.66 35.04 15.09
CA ARG A 173 -5.10 34.66 13.73
C ARG A 173 -6.61 34.40 13.59
N PHE A 174 -7.30 33.99 14.66
CA PHE A 174 -8.64 33.36 14.59
C PHE A 174 -9.73 33.99 15.49
N SER A 175 -10.98 33.56 15.26
CA SER A 175 -12.17 33.73 16.13
C SER A 175 -12.93 32.39 16.23
N ARG A 176 -13.61 32.12 17.36
CA ARG A 176 -14.72 31.15 17.44
C ARG A 176 -16.05 31.91 17.30
N THR A 177 -16.61 31.80 16.10
CA THR A 177 -18.03 31.97 15.75
C THR A 177 -18.67 33.36 15.93
N ALA A 178 -18.68 34.14 14.84
CA ALA A 178 -19.84 34.93 14.40
C ALA A 178 -19.64 35.30 12.92
N SER A 179 -20.54 34.84 12.05
CA SER A 179 -20.49 35.02 10.59
C SER A 179 -20.62 36.49 10.19
N PRO A 180 -19.67 37.08 9.45
CA PRO A 180 -19.90 38.31 8.71
C PRO A 180 -20.80 38.01 7.51
N GLN A 181 -21.92 38.72 7.37
CA GLN A 181 -22.75 38.68 6.17
C GLN A 181 -21.87 38.91 4.93
N GLY A 182 -21.71 37.88 4.09
CA GLY A 182 -21.06 37.98 2.78
C GLY A 182 -20.04 36.89 2.44
N ARG A 183 -19.49 36.16 3.42
CA ARG A 183 -18.73 34.91 3.15
C ARG A 183 -19.66 33.73 3.38
N LEU A 184 -19.84 32.87 2.36
CA LEU A 184 -20.55 31.60 2.51
C LEU A 184 -19.93 30.83 3.68
N THR A 185 -20.69 30.59 4.75
CA THR A 185 -20.29 29.61 5.78
C THR A 185 -19.94 28.30 5.09
N PRO A 186 -18.78 27.67 5.36
CA PRO A 186 -18.45 26.38 4.78
C PRO A 186 -19.60 25.41 5.01
N GLN A 187 -20.10 24.80 3.93
CA GLN A 187 -21.23 23.85 4.02
C GLN A 187 -20.88 22.59 4.84
N TRP A 188 -19.59 22.36 5.07
CA TRP A 188 -19.03 21.24 5.82
C TRP A 188 -17.74 21.69 6.51
N GLN A 189 -17.41 21.07 7.64
CA GLN A 189 -16.15 21.26 8.36
C GLN A 189 -15.41 19.93 8.47
N VAL A 190 -14.10 19.97 8.65
CA VAL A 190 -13.30 18.76 8.83
C VAL A 190 -12.70 18.75 10.23
N ASP A 191 -12.95 17.65 10.94
CA ASP A 191 -12.38 17.45 12.27
C ASP A 191 -10.84 17.38 12.22
N GLU A 192 -10.22 17.82 13.32
CA GLU A 192 -8.79 17.69 13.55
C GLU A 192 -8.30 16.26 13.33
N THR A 193 -7.05 16.11 12.90
CA THR A 193 -6.53 14.79 12.60
C THR A 193 -6.29 13.98 13.87
N SER A 194 -6.90 12.79 13.94
CA SER A 194 -6.73 11.93 15.11
C SER A 194 -5.39 11.19 15.08
N LYS A 195 -4.86 10.82 16.26
CA LYS A 195 -3.67 9.94 16.36
C LYS A 195 -3.87 8.62 15.62
N MET A 196 -5.11 8.10 15.60
CA MET A 196 -5.45 6.88 14.86
C MET A 196 -5.39 7.10 13.36
N ASP A 197 -5.84 8.25 12.84
CA ASP A 197 -5.69 8.58 11.41
C ASP A 197 -4.20 8.65 11.00
N ASN A 198 -3.29 9.01 11.91
CA ASN A 198 -1.84 8.97 11.63
C ASN A 198 -1.34 7.53 11.42
N VAL A 199 -1.76 6.61 12.30
CA VAL A 199 -1.41 5.19 12.20
C VAL A 199 -2.02 4.58 10.94
N ILE A 200 -3.30 4.87 10.68
CA ILE A 200 -3.99 4.43 9.47
C ILE A 200 -3.27 4.94 8.23
N ARG A 201 -2.93 6.24 8.17
CA ARG A 201 -2.20 6.82 7.03
C ARG A 201 -0.86 6.12 6.81
N ALA A 202 -0.08 5.96 7.88
CA ALA A 202 1.26 5.38 7.79
C ALA A 202 1.24 3.91 7.35
N LEU A 203 0.31 3.10 7.85
CA LEU A 203 0.34 1.64 7.69
C LEU A 203 -0.73 1.08 6.73
N GLN A 204 -1.94 1.63 6.74
CA GLN A 204 -3.13 1.01 6.15
C GLN A 204 -3.68 1.75 4.93
N ASP A 205 -4.00 3.02 5.03
CA ASP A 205 -4.61 3.81 3.96
C ASP A 205 -4.04 5.22 3.94
N LYS A 206 -3.09 5.45 3.04
CA LYS A 206 -2.51 6.78 2.89
C LYS A 206 -3.50 7.84 2.41
N TYR A 207 -4.65 7.46 1.86
CA TYR A 207 -5.70 8.40 1.43
C TYR A 207 -6.83 8.54 2.45
N ILE A 208 -6.58 8.18 3.71
CA ILE A 208 -7.57 8.29 4.79
C ILE A 208 -8.15 9.71 4.91
N ASP A 209 -7.35 10.75 4.70
CA ASP A 209 -7.80 12.15 4.77
C ASP A 209 -8.85 12.46 3.69
N LEU A 210 -8.67 11.93 2.47
CA LEU A 210 -9.68 12.03 1.39
C LEU A 210 -10.96 11.24 1.72
N LYS A 211 -10.83 10.07 2.38
CA LYS A 211 -11.98 9.29 2.87
C LYS A 211 -12.78 10.09 3.92
N ARG A 212 -12.10 10.71 4.90
CA ARG A 212 -12.72 11.53 5.95
C ARG A 212 -13.45 12.73 5.36
N VAL A 213 -12.79 13.47 4.47
CA VAL A 213 -13.42 14.62 3.77
C VAL A 213 -14.67 14.19 3.01
N THR A 214 -14.62 13.08 2.28
CA THR A 214 -15.80 12.54 1.58
C THR A 214 -16.93 12.16 2.54
N GLN A 215 -16.60 11.64 3.74
CA GLN A 215 -17.58 11.31 4.78
C GLN A 215 -18.21 12.55 5.39
N GLU A 216 -17.43 13.60 5.70
CA GLU A 216 -17.95 14.85 6.27
C GLU A 216 -18.85 15.60 5.27
N ILE A 217 -18.47 15.64 3.99
CA ILE A 217 -19.33 16.21 2.94
C ILE A 217 -20.68 15.48 2.87
N LYS A 218 -20.67 14.14 2.94
CA LYS A 218 -21.92 13.35 2.95
C LYS A 218 -22.74 13.55 4.21
N LYS A 219 -22.11 13.65 5.38
CA LYS A 219 -22.78 13.94 6.66
C LYS A 219 -23.42 15.33 6.66
N ALA A 220 -22.85 16.30 5.96
CA ALA A 220 -23.43 17.62 5.75
C ALA A 220 -24.65 17.62 4.80
N GLY A 221 -25.05 16.47 4.26
CA GLY A 221 -26.24 16.32 3.43
C GLY A 221 -25.98 16.45 1.92
N ASN A 222 -24.73 16.59 1.49
CA ASN A 222 -24.39 16.64 0.07
C ASN A 222 -24.23 15.24 -0.52
N ASP A 223 -25.00 14.93 -1.56
CA ASP A 223 -24.79 13.71 -2.33
C ASP A 223 -23.61 13.88 -3.30
N ILE A 224 -22.76 12.84 -3.37
CA ILE A 224 -21.55 12.84 -4.20
C ILE A 224 -21.72 11.74 -5.23
N SER A 225 -22.10 12.14 -6.45
CA SER A 225 -22.13 11.21 -7.58
C SER A 225 -20.78 10.53 -7.77
N ASP A 226 -20.77 9.26 -8.18
CA ASP A 226 -19.54 8.45 -8.23
C ASP A 226 -18.42 9.06 -9.08
N ARG A 227 -18.76 9.77 -10.17
CA ARG A 227 -17.79 10.46 -11.02
C ARG A 227 -17.01 11.58 -10.31
N TRP A 228 -17.58 12.14 -9.24
CA TRP A 228 -16.99 13.20 -8.41
C TRP A 228 -16.53 12.68 -7.05
N ASN A 229 -16.69 11.38 -6.79
CA ASN A 229 -16.17 10.77 -5.57
C ASN A 229 -14.70 10.38 -5.80
N ALA A 230 -13.78 11.29 -5.51
CA ALA A 230 -12.35 11.08 -5.74
C ALA A 230 -11.79 9.86 -5.00
N TYR A 231 -12.28 9.55 -3.79
CA TYR A 231 -11.87 8.35 -3.04
C TYR A 231 -12.30 7.07 -3.76
N LEU A 232 -13.54 7.02 -4.26
CA LEU A 232 -14.03 5.88 -5.05
C LEU A 232 -13.26 5.72 -6.36
N GLN A 233 -12.96 6.83 -7.05
CA GLN A 233 -12.20 6.79 -8.29
C GLN A 233 -10.76 6.32 -8.07
N GLU A 234 -10.13 6.73 -6.96
CA GLU A 234 -8.81 6.26 -6.51
C GLU A 234 -8.83 4.77 -6.18
N GLU A 235 -9.82 4.31 -5.42
CA GLU A 235 -9.86 2.92 -5.00
C GLU A 235 -9.95 1.96 -6.20
N LEU A 236 -10.74 2.35 -7.21
CA LEU A 236 -10.94 1.59 -8.44
C LEU A 236 -9.81 1.77 -9.47
N TYR A 237 -9.03 2.86 -9.40
CA TYR A 237 -7.94 3.21 -10.32
C TYR A 237 -6.99 2.04 -10.59
N HIS A 238 -6.58 1.35 -9.51
CA HIS A 238 -5.59 0.27 -9.59
C HIS A 238 -6.08 -0.92 -10.43
N GLY A 239 -7.32 -1.36 -10.22
CA GLY A 239 -7.90 -2.48 -10.96
C GLY A 239 -8.18 -2.08 -12.42
N ARG A 240 -8.70 -0.88 -12.62
CA ARG A 240 -9.00 -0.30 -13.93
C ARG A 240 -7.77 -0.15 -14.83
N SER A 241 -6.65 0.31 -14.27
CA SER A 241 -5.38 0.41 -14.99
C SER A 241 -4.85 -0.98 -15.33
N ALA A 242 -4.85 -1.91 -14.36
CA ALA A 242 -4.35 -3.26 -14.56
C ALA A 242 -5.13 -4.02 -15.65
N LYS A 243 -6.47 -3.99 -15.60
CA LYS A 243 -7.34 -4.62 -16.58
C LYS A 243 -7.07 -4.09 -17.99
N ARG A 244 -7.01 -2.78 -18.18
CA ARG A 244 -6.73 -2.18 -19.50
C ARG A 244 -5.36 -2.56 -20.07
N VAL A 245 -4.33 -2.59 -19.23
CA VAL A 245 -2.99 -3.03 -19.65
C VAL A 245 -2.99 -4.51 -19.99
N GLN A 246 -3.67 -5.33 -19.19
CA GLN A 246 -3.81 -6.76 -19.44
C GLN A 246 -4.56 -7.03 -20.75
N ASP A 247 -5.65 -6.32 -21.02
CA ASP A 247 -6.43 -6.44 -22.25
C ASP A 247 -5.58 -6.04 -23.45
N PHE A 248 -4.81 -4.95 -23.35
CA PHE A 248 -3.87 -4.57 -24.39
C PHE A 248 -2.81 -5.66 -24.66
N ILE A 249 -2.21 -6.21 -23.60
CA ILE A 249 -1.25 -7.31 -23.75
C ILE A 249 -1.91 -8.51 -24.44
N LYS A 250 -3.08 -8.94 -23.96
CA LYS A 250 -3.79 -10.12 -24.45
C LYS A 250 -4.32 -9.95 -25.88
N GLN A 251 -4.92 -8.81 -26.20
CA GLN A 251 -5.70 -8.60 -27.41
C GLN A 251 -4.86 -8.00 -28.55
N ASP A 252 -3.76 -7.31 -28.22
CA ASP A 252 -2.94 -6.61 -29.21
C ASP A 252 -1.51 -7.14 -29.27
N LEU A 253 -0.82 -7.21 -28.12
CA LEU A 253 0.60 -7.55 -28.10
C LEU A 253 0.83 -9.05 -28.31
N THR A 254 0.16 -9.93 -27.57
CA THR A 254 0.30 -11.39 -27.71
C THR A 254 -0.02 -11.86 -29.14
N PRO A 255 -1.09 -11.40 -29.80
CA PRO A 255 -1.36 -11.78 -31.19
C PRO A 255 -0.33 -11.25 -32.18
N LEU A 256 0.27 -10.09 -31.93
CA LEU A 256 1.40 -9.60 -32.75
C LEU A 256 2.59 -10.55 -32.63
N ILE A 257 2.99 -10.89 -31.40
CA ILE A 257 4.11 -11.78 -31.11
C ILE A 257 3.90 -13.17 -31.72
N GLU A 258 2.69 -13.71 -31.60
CA GLU A 258 2.34 -15.00 -32.19
C GLU A 258 2.33 -14.97 -33.73
N ASP A 259 1.86 -13.88 -34.34
CA ASP A 259 1.90 -13.68 -35.80
C ASP A 259 3.35 -13.55 -36.32
N MET A 260 4.24 -12.90 -35.55
CA MET A 260 5.68 -12.87 -35.85
C MET A 260 6.28 -14.28 -35.82
N ARG A 261 5.97 -15.06 -34.77
CA ARG A 261 6.42 -16.45 -34.61
C ARG A 261 5.95 -17.33 -35.77
N MET A 262 4.67 -17.29 -36.11
CA MET A 262 4.09 -18.06 -37.22
C MET A 262 4.70 -17.70 -38.58
N ARG A 263 5.13 -16.45 -38.77
CA ARG A 263 5.77 -15.98 -40.02
C ARG A 263 7.29 -16.21 -40.06
N GLY A 264 7.88 -16.68 -38.96
CA GLY A 264 9.32 -16.83 -38.80
C GLY A 264 10.06 -15.50 -38.86
N VAL A 265 9.50 -14.45 -38.23
CA VAL A 265 10.07 -13.11 -38.21
C VAL A 265 10.69 -12.83 -36.85
N GLY A 266 12.00 -12.55 -36.83
CA GLY A 266 12.71 -12.11 -35.63
C GLY A 266 12.29 -10.72 -35.17
N MET A 267 12.37 -10.46 -33.87
CA MET A 267 12.04 -9.15 -33.30
C MET A 267 12.94 -8.04 -33.84
N ALA A 268 14.25 -8.26 -33.86
CA ALA A 268 15.22 -7.29 -34.31
C ALA A 268 14.99 -6.88 -35.78
N ASP A 269 14.81 -7.85 -36.68
CA ASP A 269 14.58 -7.58 -38.11
C ASP A 269 13.29 -6.77 -38.33
N PHE A 270 12.25 -7.08 -37.57
CA PHE A 270 10.98 -6.37 -37.68
C PHE A 270 11.07 -4.95 -37.10
N GLU A 271 11.78 -4.75 -35.99
CA GLU A 271 12.02 -3.41 -35.44
C GLU A 271 12.87 -2.55 -36.39
N GLU A 272 13.88 -3.12 -37.05
CA GLU A 272 14.64 -2.42 -38.08
C GLU A 272 13.75 -1.99 -39.25
N TYR A 273 12.84 -2.85 -39.71
CA TYR A 273 11.84 -2.49 -40.71
C TYR A 273 10.93 -1.34 -40.25
N LEU A 274 10.43 -1.39 -39.02
CA LEU A 274 9.59 -0.32 -38.47
C LEU A 274 10.35 1.01 -38.37
N TRP A 275 11.64 0.95 -38.03
CA TRP A 275 12.51 2.12 -37.99
C TRP A 275 12.67 2.73 -39.38
N ALA A 276 13.05 1.93 -40.39
CA ALA A 276 13.21 2.38 -41.77
C ALA A 276 11.91 2.97 -42.34
N ARG A 277 10.76 2.33 -42.06
CA ARG A 277 9.43 2.80 -42.47
C ARG A 277 9.05 4.18 -41.88
N HIS A 278 9.55 4.52 -40.70
CA HIS A 278 9.29 5.81 -40.02
C HIS A 278 10.39 6.86 -40.29
N ALA A 279 11.58 6.45 -40.73
CA ALA A 279 12.77 7.29 -40.78
C ALA A 279 12.60 8.55 -41.65
N GLU A 280 12.10 8.40 -42.89
CA GLU A 280 11.94 9.52 -43.82
C GLU A 280 10.98 10.59 -43.30
N GLU A 281 9.77 10.20 -42.88
CA GLU A 281 8.80 11.16 -42.32
C GLU A 281 9.34 11.84 -41.06
N ARG A 282 10.10 11.13 -40.23
CA ARG A 282 10.76 11.69 -39.07
C ARG A 282 11.83 12.69 -39.46
N ASN A 283 12.69 12.37 -40.41
CA ASN A 283 13.77 13.25 -40.88
C ASN A 283 13.21 14.55 -41.47
N ILE A 284 12.16 14.46 -42.30
CA ILE A 284 11.46 15.63 -42.86
C ILE A 284 10.93 16.56 -41.76
N GLN A 285 10.32 16.01 -40.71
CA GLN A 285 9.82 16.85 -39.61
C GLN A 285 10.94 17.43 -38.74
N ILE A 286 12.05 16.71 -38.55
CA ILE A 286 13.21 17.23 -37.81
C ILE A 286 13.90 18.37 -38.58
N ALA A 287 14.06 18.23 -39.90
CA ALA A 287 14.69 19.25 -40.74
C ALA A 287 13.98 20.62 -40.65
N LYS A 288 12.64 20.62 -40.53
CA LYS A 288 11.83 21.84 -40.36
C LYS A 288 12.09 22.59 -39.05
N ILE A 289 12.62 21.92 -38.03
CA ILE A 289 12.64 22.41 -36.65
C ILE A 289 14.07 22.48 -36.09
N ASN A 290 15.00 21.75 -36.68
CA ASN A 290 16.41 21.70 -36.31
C ASN A 290 17.26 21.79 -37.58
N PRO A 291 17.68 23.01 -37.99
CA PRO A 291 18.50 23.21 -39.18
C PRO A 291 19.85 22.49 -39.15
N LYS A 292 20.33 22.07 -37.97
CA LYS A 292 21.58 21.30 -37.81
C LYS A 292 21.44 19.83 -38.18
N MET A 293 20.20 19.34 -38.36
CA MET A 293 19.91 17.96 -38.75
C MET A 293 18.98 17.98 -39.97
N PRO A 294 19.50 18.36 -41.16
CA PRO A 294 18.72 18.37 -42.39
C PRO A 294 18.27 16.96 -42.81
N ASP A 295 18.99 15.92 -42.36
CA ASP A 295 18.61 14.51 -42.49
C ASP A 295 19.14 13.71 -41.28
N GLY A 296 18.75 12.43 -41.16
CA GLY A 296 19.26 11.52 -40.13
C GLY A 296 18.68 11.75 -38.73
N GLY A 297 17.75 12.68 -38.55
CA GLY A 297 17.07 12.97 -37.27
C GLY A 297 16.38 11.78 -36.60
N SER A 298 16.05 10.72 -37.35
CA SER A 298 15.52 9.46 -36.86
C SER A 298 16.60 8.51 -36.31
N GLY A 299 17.87 8.77 -36.57
CA GLY A 299 19.01 7.87 -36.36
C GLY A 299 19.38 7.05 -37.59
N MET A 300 18.56 7.09 -38.65
CA MET A 300 18.79 6.47 -39.96
C MET A 300 18.63 7.57 -41.02
N SER A 301 19.55 7.66 -41.97
CA SER A 301 19.42 8.65 -43.05
C SER A 301 18.22 8.29 -43.93
N THR A 302 17.69 9.28 -44.66
CA THR A 302 16.56 9.02 -45.56
C THR A 302 16.96 8.07 -46.68
N GLN A 303 18.22 8.14 -47.13
CA GLN A 303 18.73 7.25 -48.16
C GLN A 303 18.86 5.81 -47.65
N ASP A 304 19.48 5.60 -46.49
CA ASP A 304 19.64 4.26 -45.89
C ASP A 304 18.29 3.58 -45.66
N ALA A 305 17.29 4.34 -45.20
CA ALA A 305 15.95 3.83 -44.99
C ALA A 305 15.30 3.36 -46.30
N ARG A 306 15.45 4.14 -47.38
CA ARG A 306 14.92 3.78 -48.70
C ARG A 306 15.63 2.58 -49.28
N ASP A 307 16.95 2.51 -49.12
CA ASP A 307 17.77 1.41 -49.62
C ASP A 307 17.44 0.10 -48.87
N TYR A 308 17.31 0.16 -47.54
CA TYR A 308 16.84 -0.98 -46.75
C TYR A 308 15.48 -1.48 -47.26
N LEU A 309 14.49 -0.58 -47.39
CA LEU A 309 13.14 -0.95 -47.82
C LEU A 309 13.09 -1.48 -49.26
N ALA A 310 13.95 -0.97 -50.15
CA ALA A 310 14.05 -1.42 -51.54
C ALA A 310 14.71 -2.80 -51.66
N ASN A 311 15.67 -3.11 -50.78
CA ASN A 311 16.41 -4.37 -50.78
C ASN A 311 15.70 -5.53 -50.07
N LEU A 312 14.53 -5.30 -49.46
CA LEU A 312 13.73 -6.37 -48.86
C LEU A 312 13.25 -7.36 -49.93
N SER A 313 13.43 -8.65 -49.66
CA SER A 313 12.83 -9.69 -50.49
C SER A 313 11.30 -9.53 -50.54
N PRO A 314 10.62 -9.88 -51.66
CA PRO A 314 9.16 -9.77 -51.75
C PRO A 314 8.41 -10.52 -50.63
N SER A 315 8.99 -11.64 -50.18
CA SER A 315 8.48 -12.45 -49.06
C SER A 315 8.58 -11.68 -47.73
N ASN A 316 9.75 -11.14 -47.38
CA ASN A 316 9.93 -10.39 -46.14
C ASN A 316 9.10 -9.11 -46.13
N LYS A 317 9.05 -8.39 -47.26
CA LYS A 317 8.21 -7.20 -47.41
C LYS A 317 6.74 -7.50 -47.08
N THR A 318 6.18 -8.57 -47.66
CA THR A 318 4.78 -8.97 -47.42
C THR A 318 4.54 -9.34 -45.94
N LYS A 319 5.48 -10.06 -45.32
CA LYS A 319 5.39 -10.43 -43.90
C LYS A 319 5.44 -9.20 -43.00
N TYR A 320 6.40 -8.31 -43.22
CA TYR A 320 6.60 -7.11 -42.41
C TYR A 320 5.46 -6.11 -42.56
N GLU A 321 4.93 -5.89 -43.77
CA GLU A 321 3.76 -5.04 -43.99
C GLU A 321 2.52 -5.56 -43.25
N ALA A 322 2.31 -6.88 -43.22
CA ALA A 322 1.21 -7.49 -42.48
C ALA A 322 1.33 -7.26 -40.96
N LEU A 323 2.52 -7.44 -40.40
CA LEU A 323 2.80 -7.18 -38.99
C LEU A 323 2.71 -5.69 -38.65
N ALA A 324 3.19 -4.82 -39.54
CA ALA A 324 3.18 -3.38 -39.35
C ALA A 324 1.76 -2.78 -39.32
N ARG A 325 0.78 -3.39 -40.00
CA ARG A 325 -0.64 -3.02 -39.84
C ARG A 325 -1.15 -3.21 -38.41
N ARG A 326 -0.64 -4.21 -37.67
CA ARG A 326 -0.97 -4.40 -36.24
C ARG A 326 -0.33 -3.32 -35.38
N ILE A 327 0.92 -2.94 -35.67
CA ILE A 327 1.60 -1.80 -35.02
C ILE A 327 0.81 -0.51 -35.21
N ASP A 328 0.34 -0.24 -36.42
CA ASP A 328 -0.46 0.96 -36.71
C ASP A 328 -1.78 0.98 -35.91
N LEU A 329 -2.43 -0.18 -35.75
CA LEU A 329 -3.62 -0.34 -34.93
C LEU A 329 -3.33 -0.07 -33.44
N ILE A 330 -2.22 -0.60 -32.92
CA ILE A 330 -1.77 -0.37 -31.55
C ILE A 330 -1.55 1.12 -31.30
N ASN A 331 -0.85 1.80 -32.21
CA ASN A 331 -0.61 3.24 -32.11
C ASN A 331 -1.92 4.05 -32.14
N ARG A 332 -2.88 3.66 -32.99
CA ARG A 332 -4.20 4.29 -33.03
C ARG A 332 -4.95 4.10 -31.70
N LYS A 333 -4.97 2.88 -31.15
CA LYS A 333 -5.55 2.59 -29.83
C LYS A 333 -4.89 3.43 -28.73
N SER A 334 -3.56 3.52 -28.75
CA SER A 334 -2.80 4.34 -27.79
C SER A 334 -3.15 5.84 -27.84
N ARG A 335 -3.39 6.38 -29.04
CA ARG A 335 -3.86 7.77 -29.22
C ARG A 335 -5.31 7.94 -28.80
N GLN A 336 -6.16 6.95 -29.05
CA GLN A 336 -7.57 6.97 -28.62
C GLN A 336 -7.68 7.06 -27.09
N VAL A 337 -6.84 6.33 -26.36
CA VAL A 337 -6.74 6.43 -24.90
C VAL A 337 -6.51 7.89 -24.44
N LEU A 338 -5.66 8.66 -25.14
CA LEU A 338 -5.44 10.07 -24.78
C LEU A 338 -6.71 10.92 -24.94
N ILE A 339 -7.53 10.64 -25.95
CA ILE A 339 -8.79 11.33 -26.19
C ILE A 339 -9.83 10.93 -25.14
N ASP A 340 -9.99 9.62 -24.90
CA ASP A 340 -11.02 9.07 -24.01
C ASP A 340 -10.86 9.54 -22.56
N TYR A 341 -9.62 9.78 -22.13
CA TYR A 341 -9.31 10.32 -20.80
C TYR A 341 -9.21 11.85 -20.74
N GLY A 342 -9.46 12.55 -21.85
CA GLY A 342 -9.37 14.01 -21.93
C GLY A 342 -7.95 14.55 -21.76
N LEU A 343 -6.93 13.75 -22.07
CA LEU A 343 -5.52 14.14 -22.00
C LEU A 343 -5.12 14.96 -23.22
N GLU A 344 -5.70 14.67 -24.39
CA GLU A 344 -5.50 15.41 -25.64
C GLU A 344 -6.81 15.63 -26.39
N SER A 345 -6.84 16.67 -27.23
CA SER A 345 -7.98 16.94 -28.10
C SER A 345 -7.93 16.08 -29.37
N THR A 346 -9.09 15.79 -29.94
CA THR A 346 -9.20 15.10 -31.25
C THR A 346 -8.43 15.85 -32.35
N ALA A 347 -8.47 17.19 -32.33
CA ALA A 347 -7.74 18.03 -33.27
C ALA A 347 -6.21 17.89 -33.13
N THR A 348 -5.70 17.83 -31.90
CA THR A 348 -4.27 17.61 -31.63
C THR A 348 -3.83 16.25 -32.15
N ILE A 349 -4.61 15.20 -31.91
CA ILE A 349 -4.31 13.84 -32.39
C ILE A 349 -4.33 13.77 -33.92
N ALA A 350 -5.32 14.39 -34.57
CA ALA A 350 -5.37 14.46 -36.03
C ALA A 350 -4.13 15.17 -36.63
N SER A 351 -3.63 16.21 -35.96
CA SER A 351 -2.38 16.87 -36.36
C SER A 351 -1.17 15.93 -36.26
N TRP A 352 -1.10 15.09 -35.24
CA TRP A 352 -0.02 14.10 -35.11
C TRP A 352 -0.11 13.02 -36.19
N GLU A 353 -1.32 12.53 -36.49
CA GLU A 353 -1.55 11.53 -37.54
C GLU A 353 -1.22 12.06 -38.94
N SER A 354 -1.45 13.35 -39.18
CA SER A 354 -1.03 14.01 -40.42
C SER A 354 0.48 14.20 -40.50
N ALA A 355 1.19 14.32 -39.37
CA ALA A 355 2.63 14.53 -39.34
C ALA A 355 3.42 13.23 -39.51
N TYR A 356 2.89 12.11 -38.99
CA TYR A 356 3.52 10.80 -38.98
C TYR A 356 2.50 9.70 -39.30
N LYS A 357 2.59 9.13 -40.49
CA LYS A 357 1.74 8.04 -40.96
C LYS A 357 2.16 6.69 -40.38
N ASN A 358 3.48 6.49 -40.21
CA ASN A 358 4.08 5.23 -39.80
C ASN A 358 4.78 5.33 -38.43
N TYR A 359 4.25 6.18 -37.54
CA TYR A 359 4.88 6.52 -36.27
C TYR A 359 5.29 5.28 -35.45
N VAL A 360 6.54 5.25 -34.98
CA VAL A 360 7.01 4.37 -33.92
C VAL A 360 7.93 5.12 -32.95
N PRO A 361 7.96 4.79 -31.65
CA PRO A 361 8.84 5.44 -30.70
C PRO A 361 10.31 5.06 -30.96
N LEU A 362 11.18 6.06 -31.11
CA LEU A 362 12.62 5.89 -31.36
C LEU A 362 13.42 6.26 -30.10
N MET A 363 13.43 5.37 -29.10
CA MET A 363 14.18 5.55 -27.84
C MET A 363 15.65 5.09 -27.98
N ARG A 364 16.52 5.51 -27.05
CA ARG A 364 17.99 5.33 -27.12
C ARG A 364 18.50 4.63 -25.85
N GLU A 365 19.57 3.82 -25.94
CA GLU A 365 20.15 3.02 -24.85
C GLU A 365 20.51 3.83 -23.58
N ASP A 366 21.03 5.06 -23.73
CA ASP A 366 21.47 5.87 -22.59
C ASP A 366 20.38 6.73 -21.93
N MET A 367 19.11 6.57 -22.32
CA MET A 367 17.99 7.29 -21.69
C MET A 367 17.38 6.52 -20.51
N ASP A 368 17.93 5.35 -20.19
CA ASP A 368 17.53 4.49 -19.09
C ASP A 368 18.24 4.88 -17.78
N ALA A 369 17.63 5.81 -17.03
CA ALA A 369 17.63 5.80 -15.55
C ALA A 369 16.95 7.03 -14.93
N GLY A 370 16.87 8.18 -15.61
CA GLY A 370 16.58 9.46 -14.93
C GLY A 370 15.40 10.29 -15.44
N PHE A 371 14.83 10.01 -16.62
CA PHE A 371 13.98 11.00 -17.28
C PHE A 371 12.49 10.86 -16.97
N GLY A 372 12.14 11.28 -15.75
CA GLY A 372 10.91 11.98 -15.40
C GLY A 372 9.62 11.22 -15.63
N ASN A 373 9.05 10.72 -14.52
CA ASN A 373 7.61 10.56 -14.32
C ASN A 373 6.85 11.59 -15.18
N GLY A 374 5.95 11.12 -16.06
CA GLY A 374 5.22 12.00 -17.00
C GLY A 374 4.74 13.27 -16.30
N THR A 375 4.78 14.41 -17.00
CA THR A 375 4.53 15.76 -16.48
C THR A 375 3.43 15.78 -15.38
N GLY A 376 3.83 15.68 -14.11
CA GLY A 376 2.89 15.36 -13.04
C GLY A 376 3.53 14.60 -11.87
N GLN A 377 2.90 14.68 -10.69
CA GLN A 377 3.35 14.04 -9.45
C GLN A 377 2.14 13.41 -8.76
N GLY A 378 2.25 12.14 -8.37
CA GLY A 378 1.11 11.38 -7.86
C GLY A 378 -0.05 11.33 -8.86
N PHE A 379 -1.23 11.81 -8.46
CA PHE A 379 -2.41 12.00 -9.30
C PHE A 379 -2.45 13.33 -10.04
N SER A 380 -1.62 14.32 -9.70
CA SER A 380 -1.59 15.59 -10.42
C SER A 380 -1.11 15.38 -11.86
N VAL A 381 -1.97 15.65 -12.85
CA VAL A 381 -1.69 15.50 -14.28
C VAL A 381 -1.63 16.88 -14.94
N LYS A 382 -0.48 17.23 -15.50
CA LYS A 382 -0.22 18.51 -16.19
C LYS A 382 0.64 18.31 -17.44
N GLY A 383 0.91 19.35 -18.20
CA GLY A 383 1.77 19.34 -19.38
C GLY A 383 1.23 18.51 -20.54
N ASN A 384 1.95 18.53 -21.66
CA ASN A 384 1.55 17.84 -22.89
C ASN A 384 1.67 16.31 -22.76
N SER A 385 0.90 15.56 -23.55
CA SER A 385 0.96 14.09 -23.59
C SER A 385 2.06 13.55 -24.49
N ALA A 386 2.64 14.41 -25.34
CA ALA A 386 3.78 14.10 -26.18
C ALA A 386 4.89 15.15 -26.04
N LYS A 387 6.13 14.72 -26.29
CA LYS A 387 7.29 15.61 -26.39
C LYS A 387 7.61 15.85 -27.87
N ARG A 388 8.04 17.07 -28.20
CA ARG A 388 8.56 17.37 -29.53
C ARG A 388 9.92 16.67 -29.69
N ALA A 389 10.08 15.92 -30.76
CA ALA A 389 11.37 15.35 -31.11
C ALA A 389 12.34 16.44 -31.58
N THR A 390 13.62 16.33 -31.24
CA THR A 390 14.68 17.27 -31.70
C THR A 390 15.66 16.64 -32.69
N GLY A 391 15.59 15.32 -32.87
CA GLY A 391 16.50 14.53 -33.70
C GLY A 391 17.69 13.96 -32.93
N SER A 392 18.19 12.79 -33.34
CA SER A 392 19.41 12.17 -32.80
C SER A 392 19.96 11.09 -33.75
N ASN A 393 21.29 11.01 -33.88
CA ASN A 393 21.99 9.98 -34.67
C ASN A 393 22.37 8.71 -33.88
N ARG A 394 21.97 8.60 -32.60
CA ARG A 394 22.27 7.41 -31.76
C ARG A 394 21.44 6.20 -32.22
N ALA A 395 21.80 4.98 -31.78
CA ALA A 395 21.05 3.77 -32.08
C ALA A 395 19.63 3.78 -31.46
N VAL A 396 18.64 3.22 -32.15
CA VAL A 396 17.29 2.99 -31.61
C VAL A 396 17.26 1.64 -30.89
N VAL A 397 16.55 1.54 -29.76
CA VAL A 397 16.35 0.25 -29.06
C VAL A 397 14.89 -0.02 -28.69
N ASP A 398 14.54 -1.30 -28.72
CA ASP A 398 13.31 -1.91 -28.22
C ASP A 398 12.02 -1.18 -28.62
N ILE A 399 11.79 -0.99 -29.92
CA ILE A 399 10.65 -0.21 -30.45
C ILE A 399 9.31 -0.74 -29.94
N ILE A 400 9.10 -2.06 -29.98
CA ILE A 400 7.83 -2.69 -29.59
C ILE A 400 7.62 -2.60 -28.08
N ALA A 401 8.69 -2.78 -27.28
CA ALA A 401 8.60 -2.64 -25.82
C ALA A 401 8.30 -1.19 -25.42
N ASN A 402 8.93 -0.21 -26.08
CA ASN A 402 8.68 1.22 -25.85
C ASN A 402 7.28 1.64 -26.27
N MET A 403 6.73 1.06 -27.34
CA MET A 403 5.34 1.28 -27.75
C MET A 403 4.35 0.72 -26.71
N ALA A 404 4.59 -0.50 -26.21
CA ALA A 404 3.79 -1.08 -25.13
C ALA A 404 3.87 -0.25 -23.85
N GLN A 405 5.06 0.24 -23.50
CA GLN A 405 5.26 1.15 -22.37
C GLN A 405 4.54 2.49 -22.56
N GLN A 406 4.51 3.03 -23.79
CA GLN A 406 3.77 4.26 -24.09
C GLN A 406 2.26 4.07 -23.89
N TYR A 407 1.69 2.97 -24.38
CA TYR A 407 0.27 2.65 -24.16
C TYR A 407 -0.05 2.57 -22.65
N GLU A 408 0.74 1.81 -21.89
CA GLU A 408 0.54 1.71 -20.44
C GLU A 408 0.66 3.06 -19.74
N LYS A 409 1.66 3.88 -20.10
CA LYS A 409 1.81 5.25 -19.56
C LYS A 409 0.57 6.10 -19.85
N ASN A 410 -0.02 6.00 -21.04
CA ASN A 410 -1.23 6.74 -21.41
C ASN A 410 -2.43 6.27 -20.57
N VAL A 411 -2.61 4.95 -20.40
CA VAL A 411 -3.67 4.38 -19.55
C VAL A 411 -3.51 4.82 -18.10
N ILE A 412 -2.32 4.67 -17.53
CA ILE A 412 -2.02 5.08 -16.15
C ILE A 412 -2.25 6.57 -15.95
N ARG A 413 -1.74 7.41 -16.87
CA ARG A 413 -1.93 8.86 -16.81
C ARG A 413 -3.40 9.23 -16.94
N GLY A 414 -4.16 8.53 -17.79
CA GLY A 414 -5.58 8.75 -17.98
C GLY A 414 -6.40 8.38 -16.74
N GLU A 415 -6.13 7.23 -16.16
CA GLU A 415 -6.76 6.80 -14.90
C GLU A 415 -6.39 7.73 -13.74
N LYS A 416 -5.16 8.26 -13.69
CA LYS A 416 -4.81 9.32 -12.72
C LYS A 416 -5.59 10.61 -12.97
N ASN A 417 -5.74 11.01 -14.23
CA ASN A 417 -6.51 12.21 -14.61
C ASN A 417 -7.98 12.08 -14.22
N ARG A 418 -8.55 10.87 -14.28
CA ARG A 418 -9.91 10.57 -13.78
C ARG A 418 -10.03 10.86 -12.28
N VAL A 419 -9.06 10.48 -11.46
CA VAL A 419 -9.04 10.77 -10.01
C VAL A 419 -8.94 12.29 -9.76
N SER A 420 -8.02 12.98 -10.43
CA SER A 420 -7.86 14.44 -10.26
C SER A 420 -9.05 15.24 -10.80
N THR A 421 -9.68 14.77 -11.87
CA THR A 421 -10.92 15.36 -12.39
C THR A 421 -12.07 15.15 -11.41
N ALA A 422 -12.15 13.97 -10.77
CA ALA A 422 -13.11 13.69 -9.71
C ALA A 422 -12.89 14.63 -8.51
N LEU A 423 -11.63 14.87 -8.12
CA LEU A 423 -11.27 15.80 -7.04
C LEU A 423 -11.65 17.24 -7.35
N ILE A 424 -11.39 17.73 -8.57
CA ILE A 424 -11.81 19.08 -8.99
C ILE A 424 -13.33 19.20 -8.95
N GLY A 425 -14.06 18.18 -9.42
CA GLY A 425 -15.52 18.15 -9.32
C GLY A 425 -16.00 18.13 -7.88
N LEU A 426 -15.37 17.33 -7.01
CA LEU A 426 -15.67 17.28 -5.58
C LEU A 426 -15.52 18.65 -4.93
N ALA A 427 -14.37 19.31 -5.15
CA ALA A 427 -14.07 20.61 -4.58
C ALA A 427 -14.97 21.72 -5.12
N LYS A 428 -15.27 21.69 -6.42
CA LYS A 428 -16.14 22.67 -7.06
C LYS A 428 -17.60 22.55 -6.60
N LEU A 429 -18.09 21.34 -6.37
CA LEU A 429 -19.46 21.10 -5.90
C LEU A 429 -19.60 21.28 -4.38
N ASN A 430 -18.49 21.26 -3.64
CA ASN A 430 -18.47 21.38 -2.18
C ASN A 430 -17.43 22.44 -1.77
N PRO A 431 -17.68 23.74 -2.06
CA PRO A 431 -16.73 24.81 -1.79
C PRO A 431 -16.46 24.94 -0.29
N ASN A 432 -15.18 25.06 0.07
CA ASN A 432 -14.73 25.32 1.43
C ASN A 432 -13.38 26.05 1.39
N PRO A 433 -13.36 27.39 1.35
CA PRO A 433 -12.12 28.18 1.26
C PRO A 433 -11.13 27.92 2.42
N ASP A 434 -11.62 27.46 3.56
CA ASP A 434 -10.77 27.11 4.70
C ASP A 434 -10.04 25.77 4.49
N PHE A 435 -10.40 24.99 3.47
CA PHE A 435 -9.78 23.70 3.15
C PHE A 435 -9.22 23.63 1.72
N TRP A 436 -9.96 24.10 0.71
CA TRP A 436 -9.54 24.14 -0.69
C TRP A 436 -10.17 25.29 -1.49
N GLU A 437 -9.53 25.63 -2.62
CA GLU A 437 -10.06 26.53 -3.65
C GLU A 437 -9.84 25.92 -5.04
N VAL A 438 -10.72 26.23 -5.99
CA VAL A 438 -10.62 25.76 -7.38
C VAL A 438 -10.20 26.91 -8.29
N ASP A 439 -9.23 26.67 -9.17
CA ASP A 439 -8.76 27.60 -10.22
C ASP A 439 -8.38 29.01 -9.72
N THR A 440 -7.96 29.13 -8.46
CA THR A 440 -7.54 30.41 -7.85
C THR A 440 -6.02 30.40 -7.70
N PRO A 441 -5.25 30.85 -8.72
CA PRO A 441 -3.81 30.87 -8.62
C PRO A 441 -3.36 31.92 -7.59
N PRO A 442 -2.41 31.58 -6.70
CA PRO A 442 -1.81 32.57 -5.82
C PRO A 442 -1.06 33.62 -6.65
N SER A 443 -1.32 34.90 -6.37
CA SER A 443 -0.60 36.01 -6.99
C SER A 443 0.66 36.33 -6.18
N THR A 444 1.77 36.55 -6.88
CA THR A 444 2.99 37.10 -6.29
C THR A 444 3.11 38.56 -6.65
N LYS A 445 3.49 39.39 -5.67
CA LYS A 445 3.86 40.78 -5.92
C LYS A 445 5.21 40.80 -6.62
N THR A 446 5.25 41.27 -7.85
CA THR A 446 6.50 41.56 -8.57
C THR A 446 6.60 43.07 -8.75
N ILE A 447 7.78 43.62 -8.46
CA ILE A 447 8.13 44.98 -8.85
C ILE A 447 8.61 44.89 -10.29
N VAL A 448 7.85 45.44 -11.21
CA VAL A 448 8.28 45.54 -12.61
C VAL A 448 9.00 46.87 -12.77
N LYS A 449 10.32 46.82 -13.03
CA LYS A 449 11.15 47.97 -13.41
C LYS A 449 11.32 48.00 -14.93
N GLY A 450 11.38 49.18 -15.53
CA GLY A 450 11.86 49.32 -16.90
C GLY A 450 10.90 48.97 -18.03
N LYS A 451 9.58 48.87 -17.78
CA LYS A 451 8.62 48.80 -18.90
C LYS A 451 8.54 50.18 -19.56
N THR A 452 8.89 50.26 -20.84
CA THR A 452 8.68 51.46 -21.66
C THR A 452 7.18 51.71 -21.84
N ILE A 453 6.71 52.85 -21.36
CA ILE A 453 5.35 53.36 -21.58
C ILE A 453 5.44 54.47 -22.63
N TYR A 454 4.47 54.48 -23.54
CA TYR A 454 4.32 55.49 -24.59
C TYR A 454 3.23 56.47 -24.17
N GLU A 455 3.62 57.60 -23.61
CA GLU A 455 2.72 58.68 -23.24
C GLU A 455 2.35 59.48 -24.49
N VAL A 456 1.06 59.55 -24.81
CA VAL A 456 0.56 60.42 -25.86
C VAL A 456 0.26 61.79 -25.24
N LEU A 457 0.90 62.83 -25.77
CA LEU A 457 0.66 64.21 -25.37
C LEU A 457 -0.08 64.95 -26.47
N TYR A 458 -0.99 65.84 -26.10
CA TYR A 458 -1.61 66.83 -26.98
C TYR A 458 -1.18 68.21 -26.52
N ASN A 459 -0.50 68.98 -27.40
CA ASN A 459 0.06 70.29 -27.09
C ASN A 459 0.88 70.32 -25.78
N GLY A 460 1.71 69.29 -25.57
CA GLY A 460 2.58 69.17 -24.39
C GLY A 460 1.91 68.66 -23.11
N SER A 461 0.59 68.41 -23.11
CA SER A 461 -0.12 67.81 -21.97
C SER A 461 -0.43 66.34 -22.22
N LYS A 462 -0.12 65.47 -21.26
CA LYS A 462 -0.41 64.03 -21.37
C LYS A 462 -1.93 63.81 -21.44
N VAL A 463 -2.37 63.16 -22.51
CA VAL A 463 -3.79 62.83 -22.75
C VAL A 463 -4.07 61.34 -22.67
N ASN A 464 -3.06 60.49 -22.89
CA ASN A 464 -3.19 59.05 -22.72
C ASN A 464 -1.82 58.36 -22.54
N GLU A 465 -1.82 57.08 -22.19
CA GLU A 465 -0.60 56.26 -22.10
C GLU A 465 -0.85 54.83 -22.61
N PHE A 466 0.17 54.22 -23.21
CA PHE A 466 0.09 52.88 -23.78
C PHE A 466 1.33 52.06 -23.46
N THR A 467 1.15 50.74 -23.31
CA THR A 467 2.25 49.80 -23.06
C THR A 467 2.93 49.30 -24.34
N ASN A 468 2.47 49.74 -25.52
CA ASN A 468 3.11 49.48 -26.81
C ASN A 468 2.89 50.65 -27.80
N LYS A 469 3.91 50.94 -28.61
CA LYS A 469 3.92 52.04 -29.59
C LYS A 469 2.80 51.96 -30.65
N PRO A 470 2.45 50.78 -31.20
CA PRO A 470 1.36 50.68 -32.17
C PRO A 470 0.01 51.17 -31.64
N ALA A 471 -0.33 50.86 -30.38
CA ALA A 471 -1.57 51.33 -29.77
C ALA A 471 -1.59 52.86 -29.58
N ALA A 472 -0.46 53.46 -29.20
CA ALA A 472 -0.30 54.92 -29.11
C ALA A 472 -0.45 55.60 -30.48
N ASN A 473 0.16 55.03 -31.52
CA ASN A 473 0.03 55.53 -32.89
C ASN A 473 -1.41 55.45 -33.40
N ASN A 474 -2.11 54.34 -33.13
CA ASN A 474 -3.51 54.18 -33.51
C ASN A 474 -4.40 55.21 -32.82
N PHE A 475 -4.14 55.51 -31.54
CA PHE A 475 -4.86 56.55 -30.80
C PHE A 475 -4.66 57.94 -31.42
N ILE A 476 -3.44 58.30 -31.82
CA ILE A 476 -3.17 59.57 -32.52
C ILE A 476 -3.89 59.62 -33.86
N GLN A 477 -3.82 58.52 -34.63
CA GLN A 477 -4.46 58.43 -35.95
C GLN A 477 -5.98 58.61 -35.87
N TRP A 478 -6.62 58.06 -34.83
CA TRP A 478 -8.06 58.17 -34.62
C TRP A 478 -8.52 59.55 -34.13
N ASN A 479 -7.65 60.30 -33.45
CA ASN A 479 -7.97 61.60 -32.86
C ASN A 479 -7.43 62.82 -33.64
N GLY A 480 -6.86 62.58 -34.84
CA GLY A 480 -6.31 63.59 -35.73
C GLY A 480 -4.85 63.93 -35.38
N SER A 481 -3.94 63.77 -36.33
CA SER A 481 -2.49 63.76 -36.06
C SER A 481 -1.86 65.09 -35.63
N SER A 482 -2.57 66.20 -35.75
CA SER A 482 -2.03 67.54 -35.48
C SER A 482 -2.00 67.85 -33.99
N GLY A 483 -0.83 68.18 -33.45
CA GLY A 483 -0.63 68.56 -32.04
C GLY A 483 -0.36 67.39 -31.10
N TYR A 484 -0.35 66.15 -31.60
CA TYR A 484 -0.03 64.96 -30.78
C TYR A 484 1.43 64.54 -30.91
N THR A 485 2.07 64.19 -29.79
CA THR A 485 3.42 63.62 -29.72
C THR A 485 3.45 62.40 -28.82
N ILE A 486 4.42 61.50 -29.01
CA ILE A 486 4.63 60.33 -28.15
C ILE A 486 5.95 60.51 -27.39
N ASN A 487 5.89 60.47 -26.07
CA ASN A 487 7.07 60.34 -25.22
C ASN A 487 7.24 58.89 -24.77
N GLU A 488 8.46 58.37 -24.91
CA GLU A 488 8.84 57.08 -24.34
C GLU A 488 9.36 57.34 -22.92
N VAL A 489 8.65 56.84 -21.92
CA VAL A 489 8.96 57.04 -20.51
C VAL A 489 9.13 55.68 -19.85
N GLU A 490 10.12 55.54 -18.99
CA GLU A 490 10.29 54.35 -18.17
C GLU A 490 9.23 54.36 -17.05
N SER A 491 8.41 53.32 -16.97
CA SER A 491 7.41 53.20 -15.90
C SER A 491 8.06 53.38 -14.53
N PRO A 492 7.47 54.19 -13.61
CA PRO A 492 7.84 54.13 -12.20
C PRO A 492 7.63 52.71 -11.65
N GLU A 493 8.26 52.39 -10.51
CA GLU A 493 8.11 51.08 -9.87
C GLU A 493 6.63 50.77 -9.62
N GLN A 494 6.08 49.85 -10.42
CA GLN A 494 4.72 49.38 -10.25
C GLN A 494 4.74 48.00 -9.63
N VAL A 495 3.95 47.83 -8.57
CA VAL A 495 3.67 46.52 -7.97
C VAL A 495 2.61 45.85 -8.85
N GLU A 496 3.05 44.91 -9.69
CA GLU A 496 2.15 44.08 -10.49
C GLU A 496 1.89 42.76 -9.75
N TYR A 497 0.62 42.40 -9.60
CA TYR A 497 0.23 41.07 -9.11
C TYR A 497 0.26 40.11 -10.28
N ILE A 498 1.35 39.36 -10.39
CA ILE A 498 1.49 38.33 -11.43
C ILE A 498 1.04 37.00 -10.82
N THR A 499 0.15 36.29 -11.49
CA THR A 499 -0.16 34.88 -11.19
C THR A 499 1.15 34.10 -11.15
N ASP A 500 1.46 33.47 -10.02
CA ASP A 500 2.70 32.68 -9.87
C ASP A 500 2.76 31.65 -11.01
N PRO A 501 3.69 31.78 -11.99
CA PRO A 501 3.74 30.88 -13.13
C PRO A 501 4.06 29.43 -12.73
N ASN A 502 4.60 29.23 -11.52
CA ASN A 502 4.94 27.94 -10.95
C ASN A 502 3.91 27.41 -9.95
N TYR A 503 2.74 28.06 -9.77
CA TYR A 503 1.79 27.63 -8.74
C TYR A 503 1.32 26.18 -8.90
N LYS A 504 1.21 25.70 -10.16
CA LYS A 504 0.89 24.30 -10.52
C LYS A 504 1.97 23.28 -10.12
N ASN A 505 3.13 23.74 -9.64
CA ASN A 505 4.20 22.90 -9.12
C ASN A 505 4.17 22.79 -7.59
N ARG A 506 3.47 23.71 -6.89
CA ARG A 506 3.41 23.75 -5.42
C ARG A 506 2.85 22.46 -4.84
N ASP A 507 3.27 22.13 -3.62
CA ASP A 507 2.92 20.90 -2.91
C ASP A 507 1.45 20.79 -2.55
N ASN A 508 0.81 21.93 -2.33
CA ASN A 508 -0.61 22.04 -2.02
C ASN A 508 -1.50 22.17 -3.27
N VAL A 509 -1.02 21.84 -4.48
CA VAL A 509 -1.79 22.00 -5.72
C VAL A 509 -1.87 20.70 -6.50
N ILE A 510 -3.11 20.28 -6.81
CA ILE A 510 -3.41 19.15 -7.70
C ILE A 510 -4.00 19.69 -8.99
N VAL A 511 -3.43 19.27 -10.12
CA VAL A 511 -3.88 19.66 -11.46
C VAL A 511 -4.56 18.48 -12.17
N ALA A 512 -5.61 18.75 -12.92
CA ALA A 512 -6.18 17.82 -13.90
C ALA A 512 -6.31 18.48 -15.27
N ARG A 513 -6.34 17.65 -16.32
CA ARG A 513 -6.62 18.05 -17.70
C ARG A 513 -8.08 17.76 -18.00
N ILE A 514 -8.83 18.77 -18.43
CA ILE A 514 -10.26 18.68 -18.70
C ILE A 514 -10.56 19.22 -20.09
N VAL A 515 -11.37 18.50 -20.86
CA VAL A 515 -11.84 18.98 -22.17
C VAL A 515 -12.96 20.01 -21.94
N ASN A 516 -12.76 21.21 -22.45
CA ASN A 516 -13.76 22.28 -22.37
C ASN A 516 -14.88 22.07 -23.44
N LYS A 517 -15.90 22.92 -23.40
CA LYS A 517 -17.03 22.85 -24.35
C LYS A 517 -16.63 23.02 -25.83
N LEU A 518 -15.46 23.60 -26.10
CA LEU A 518 -14.90 23.81 -27.43
C LEU A 518 -14.01 22.65 -27.89
N GLY A 519 -13.94 21.56 -27.12
CA GLY A 519 -13.08 20.41 -27.43
C GLY A 519 -11.59 20.63 -27.16
N LYS A 520 -11.20 21.77 -26.56
CA LYS A 520 -9.81 22.04 -26.17
C LYS A 520 -9.52 21.51 -24.78
N VAL A 521 -8.32 20.99 -24.57
CA VAL A 521 -7.87 20.55 -23.24
C VAL A 521 -7.34 21.73 -22.46
N GLU A 522 -7.89 21.95 -21.27
CA GLU A 522 -7.48 22.97 -20.31
C GLU A 522 -7.01 22.31 -19.01
N GLU A 523 -6.02 22.92 -18.36
CA GLU A 523 -5.58 22.51 -17.04
C GLU A 523 -6.38 23.26 -15.97
N ARG A 524 -6.95 22.51 -15.04
CA ARG A 524 -7.68 23.02 -13.87
C ARG A 524 -7.04 22.53 -12.60
N SER A 525 -7.16 23.28 -11.52
CA SER A 525 -6.44 22.99 -10.28
C SER A 525 -7.29 23.12 -9.03
N VAL A 526 -7.04 22.23 -8.06
CA VAL A 526 -7.44 22.41 -6.66
C VAL A 526 -6.23 22.88 -5.87
N VAL A 527 -6.36 23.99 -5.17
CA VAL A 527 -5.37 24.55 -4.25
C VAL A 527 -5.83 24.25 -2.83
N PHE A 528 -5.08 23.44 -2.10
CA PHE A 528 -5.35 23.09 -0.71
C PHE A 528 -4.87 24.21 0.22
N ASN A 529 -5.61 24.48 1.29
CA ASN A 529 -5.20 25.49 2.28
C ASN A 529 -3.90 25.05 2.96
N GLN A 530 -2.83 25.82 2.75
CA GLN A 530 -1.52 25.53 3.31
C GLN A 530 -1.43 25.67 4.84
N PHE A 531 -2.43 26.29 5.46
CA PHE A 531 -2.54 26.45 6.90
C PHE A 531 -3.39 25.37 7.58
N ASP A 532 -4.04 24.50 6.81
CA ASP A 532 -4.79 23.35 7.32
C ASP A 532 -3.94 22.07 7.20
N GLU A 533 -3.65 21.44 8.34
CA GLU A 533 -2.78 20.26 8.39
C GLU A 533 -3.33 19.10 7.56
N ARG A 534 -4.66 18.88 7.61
CA ARG A 534 -5.29 17.76 6.92
C ARG A 534 -5.35 18.00 5.41
N ALA A 535 -5.59 19.24 4.97
CA ALA A 535 -5.54 19.65 3.58
C ALA A 535 -4.14 19.42 2.99
N MET A 536 -3.10 19.79 3.73
CA MET A 536 -1.70 19.56 3.33
C MET A 536 -1.34 18.08 3.27
N ARG A 537 -1.77 17.28 4.25
CA ARG A 537 -1.57 15.82 4.22
C ARG A 537 -2.28 15.17 3.03
N MET A 538 -3.53 15.56 2.79
CA MET A 538 -4.30 15.06 1.66
C MET A 538 -3.61 15.42 0.33
N ALA A 539 -3.13 16.65 0.19
CA ALA A 539 -2.35 17.08 -0.98
C ALA A 539 -1.05 16.27 -1.14
N ALA A 540 -0.31 16.05 -0.04
CA ALA A 540 0.91 15.27 -0.04
C ALA A 540 0.68 13.82 -0.48
N SER A 541 -0.32 13.13 0.08
CA SER A 541 -0.65 11.76 -0.28
C SER A 541 -1.14 11.64 -1.73
N LEU A 542 -1.93 12.61 -2.22
CA LEU A 542 -2.39 12.68 -3.61
C LEU A 542 -1.26 12.99 -4.61
N LYS A 543 -0.24 13.77 -4.22
CA LYS A 543 0.97 14.04 -5.02
C LYS A 543 2.07 12.99 -4.82
N ASN A 544 1.93 12.04 -3.89
CA ASN A 544 2.99 11.13 -3.46
C ASN A 544 4.27 11.86 -2.99
N LEU A 545 4.14 12.94 -2.21
CA LEU A 545 5.30 13.68 -1.64
C LEU A 545 5.98 12.93 -0.49
N ASP A 546 5.27 11.95 0.07
CA ASP A 546 5.59 11.12 1.23
C ASP A 546 6.49 9.92 0.92
N GLN A 547 6.96 9.73 -0.32
CA GLN A 547 7.76 8.57 -0.70
C GLN A 547 9.27 8.81 -0.62
N ASP A 548 9.89 8.32 0.45
CA ASP A 548 11.35 8.23 0.57
C ASP A 548 11.98 7.21 -0.39
N GLN A 549 13.05 7.63 -1.05
CA GLN A 549 13.79 6.87 -2.07
C GLN A 549 14.91 6.02 -1.45
N ILE A 550 14.57 4.98 -0.69
CA ILE A 550 15.54 3.91 -0.40
C ILE A 550 15.50 2.92 -1.57
N GLY A 551 16.19 3.28 -2.67
CA GLY A 551 15.96 2.69 -3.99
C GLY A 551 16.77 1.43 -4.33
N GLU A 552 17.96 1.25 -3.78
CA GLU A 552 18.88 0.19 -4.25
C GLU A 552 18.90 -1.07 -3.38
N LEU A 553 19.04 -0.94 -2.06
CA LEU A 553 19.12 -2.12 -1.16
C LEU A 553 17.81 -2.93 -1.12
N LEU A 554 16.65 -2.26 -1.27
CA LEU A 554 15.33 -2.90 -1.22
C LEU A 554 14.95 -3.60 -2.53
N GLY A 555 15.64 -3.35 -3.65
CA GLY A 555 15.29 -3.89 -4.96
C GLY A 555 15.39 -5.42 -5.02
N ALA A 556 16.51 -5.97 -4.55
CA ALA A 556 16.77 -7.42 -4.54
C ALA A 556 15.87 -8.17 -3.55
N ALA A 557 15.72 -7.64 -2.32
CA ALA A 557 14.84 -8.21 -1.30
C ALA A 557 13.37 -8.23 -1.77
N SER A 558 12.93 -7.19 -2.47
CA SER A 558 11.55 -7.10 -2.97
C SER A 558 11.23 -8.16 -4.03
N SER A 559 12.17 -8.50 -4.92
CA SER A 559 11.96 -9.54 -5.94
C SER A 559 11.87 -10.93 -5.33
N ILE A 560 12.71 -11.21 -4.33
CA ILE A 560 12.70 -12.49 -3.61
C ILE A 560 11.44 -12.61 -2.74
N THR A 561 11.06 -11.55 -2.02
CA THR A 561 9.83 -11.49 -1.22
C THR A 561 8.58 -11.70 -2.08
N ARG A 562 8.53 -11.11 -3.28
CA ARG A 562 7.43 -11.35 -4.25
C ARG A 562 7.37 -12.80 -4.71
N TYR A 563 8.53 -13.43 -4.97
CA TYR A 563 8.60 -14.83 -5.34
C TYR A 563 8.09 -15.75 -4.22
N PHE A 564 8.54 -15.56 -2.97
CA PHE A 564 8.04 -16.32 -1.83
C PHE A 564 6.52 -16.10 -1.62
N ALA A 565 6.02 -14.88 -1.86
CA ALA A 565 4.60 -14.60 -1.77
C ALA A 565 3.78 -15.34 -2.85
N SER A 566 4.21 -15.33 -4.11
CA SER A 566 3.48 -15.99 -5.22
C SER A 566 3.50 -17.52 -5.10
N VAL A 567 4.64 -18.09 -4.72
CA VAL A 567 4.84 -19.53 -4.60
C VAL A 567 4.10 -20.14 -3.40
N ASN A 568 3.90 -19.38 -2.32
CA ASN A 568 3.06 -19.80 -1.20
C ASN A 568 1.54 -19.56 -1.43
N THR A 569 1.15 -18.78 -2.44
CA THR A 569 -0.25 -18.41 -2.70
C THR A 569 -0.76 -18.86 -4.08
N GLN A 570 -0.42 -18.12 -5.14
CA GLN A 570 -0.93 -18.29 -6.51
C GLN A 570 -0.64 -19.67 -7.09
N TYR A 571 0.46 -20.30 -6.68
CA TYR A 571 0.86 -21.61 -7.17
C TYR A 571 0.49 -22.76 -6.22
N ASN A 572 -0.14 -22.49 -5.07
CA ASN A 572 -0.48 -23.53 -4.10
C ASN A 572 -1.93 -24.04 -4.31
N PRO A 573 -2.16 -25.29 -4.77
CA PRO A 573 -3.51 -25.84 -4.98
C PRO A 573 -4.39 -25.81 -3.73
N ILE A 574 -3.80 -26.03 -2.56
CA ILE A 574 -4.56 -26.08 -1.31
C ILE A 574 -4.88 -24.68 -0.79
N PHE A 575 -4.08 -23.68 -1.15
CA PHE A 575 -4.33 -22.31 -0.70
C PHE A 575 -5.71 -21.82 -1.16
N GLY A 576 -6.11 -22.15 -2.39
CA GLY A 576 -7.45 -21.85 -2.89
C GLY A 576 -8.59 -22.47 -2.07
N LEU A 577 -8.47 -23.77 -1.71
CA LEU A 577 -9.49 -24.50 -0.93
C LEU A 577 -9.66 -23.94 0.49
N ILE A 578 -8.55 -23.65 1.17
CA ILE A 578 -8.58 -23.08 2.52
C ILE A 578 -9.11 -21.64 2.45
N ASN A 579 -8.68 -20.86 1.47
CA ASN A 579 -9.13 -19.47 1.36
C ASN A 579 -10.60 -19.37 1.03
N ILE A 580 -11.19 -20.19 0.16
CA ILE A 580 -12.63 -20.01 -0.13
C ILE A 580 -13.48 -20.25 1.12
N THR A 581 -13.20 -21.30 1.90
CA THR A 581 -13.96 -21.58 3.14
C THR A 581 -13.81 -20.44 4.14
N ARG A 582 -12.60 -19.93 4.31
CA ARG A 582 -12.27 -18.82 5.21
C ARG A 582 -12.83 -17.47 4.73
N ASP A 583 -12.60 -17.15 3.47
CA ASP A 583 -12.88 -15.85 2.86
C ASP A 583 -14.38 -15.72 2.57
N VAL A 584 -15.11 -16.81 2.32
CA VAL A 584 -16.58 -16.80 2.33
C VAL A 584 -17.08 -16.41 3.72
N GLN A 585 -16.62 -17.08 4.78
CA GLN A 585 -17.02 -16.76 6.15
C GLN A 585 -16.67 -15.29 6.50
N GLY A 586 -15.43 -14.87 6.23
CA GLY A 586 -14.97 -13.50 6.47
C GLY A 586 -15.76 -12.47 5.66
N ALA A 587 -16.02 -12.73 4.38
CA ALA A 587 -16.82 -11.86 3.52
C ALA A 587 -18.27 -11.76 4.01
N LEU A 588 -18.86 -12.83 4.54
CA LEU A 588 -20.21 -12.79 5.11
C LEU A 588 -20.30 -12.04 6.43
N LEU A 589 -19.25 -12.09 7.26
CA LEU A 589 -19.13 -11.23 8.43
C LEU A 589 -19.02 -9.78 7.96
N ASN A 590 -18.13 -9.50 7.02
CA ASN A 590 -17.89 -8.16 6.48
C ASN A 590 -19.10 -7.61 5.71
N LEU A 591 -19.95 -8.45 5.12
CA LEU A 591 -21.18 -8.02 4.42
C LEU A 591 -22.11 -7.28 5.37
N SER A 592 -22.07 -7.61 6.67
CA SER A 592 -22.93 -6.97 7.66
C SER A 592 -22.65 -5.47 7.86
N THR A 593 -21.51 -4.96 7.38
CA THR A 593 -21.16 -3.54 7.41
C THR A 593 -21.43 -2.82 6.08
N THR A 594 -22.07 -3.47 5.12
CA THR A 594 -22.40 -2.89 3.81
C THR A 594 -23.91 -2.62 3.67
N PRO A 595 -24.33 -1.78 2.70
CA PRO A 595 -25.75 -1.55 2.42
C PRO A 595 -26.56 -2.82 2.12
N ILE A 596 -25.91 -3.91 1.69
CA ILE A 596 -26.55 -5.20 1.37
C ILE A 596 -26.40 -6.23 2.51
N ALA A 597 -26.27 -5.79 3.76
CA ALA A 597 -26.08 -6.63 4.95
C ALA A 597 -27.13 -7.74 5.12
N ASN A 598 -28.37 -7.52 4.67
CA ASN A 598 -29.46 -8.49 4.73
C ASN A 598 -29.45 -9.52 3.58
N LYS A 599 -28.52 -9.42 2.61
CA LYS A 599 -28.46 -10.26 1.40
C LYS A 599 -27.45 -11.41 1.46
N LYS A 600 -27.02 -11.81 2.66
CA LYS A 600 -26.02 -12.90 2.86
C LYS A 600 -26.40 -14.20 2.13
N LYS A 601 -27.67 -14.60 2.16
CA LYS A 601 -28.16 -15.83 1.50
C LYS A 601 -28.06 -15.74 -0.03
N GLU A 602 -28.39 -14.59 -0.61
CA GLU A 602 -28.29 -14.35 -2.06
C GLU A 602 -26.82 -14.36 -2.51
N VAL A 603 -25.92 -13.73 -1.74
CA VAL A 603 -24.47 -13.76 -2.01
C VAL A 603 -23.94 -15.20 -1.96
N LEU A 604 -24.35 -15.99 -0.96
CA LEU A 604 -23.96 -17.41 -0.87
C LEU A 604 -24.48 -18.23 -2.04
N GLY A 605 -25.77 -18.12 -2.36
CA GLY A 605 -26.39 -18.88 -3.46
C GLY A 605 -25.72 -18.60 -4.81
N ASN A 606 -25.29 -17.36 -5.04
CA ASN A 606 -24.62 -16.92 -6.25
C ASN A 606 -23.12 -17.29 -6.32
N THR A 607 -22.47 -17.68 -5.21
CA THR A 607 -21.01 -17.85 -5.17
C THR A 607 -20.53 -19.04 -6.02
N LEU A 608 -21.25 -20.16 -6.01
CA LEU A 608 -20.88 -21.34 -6.81
C LEU A 608 -21.07 -21.10 -8.31
N ASP A 609 -22.13 -20.38 -8.69
CA ASP A 609 -22.37 -20.02 -10.08
C ASP A 609 -21.34 -19.00 -10.58
N ALA A 610 -20.99 -18.01 -9.75
CA ALA A 610 -19.90 -17.08 -10.03
C ALA A 610 -18.57 -17.81 -10.22
N LEU A 611 -18.24 -18.75 -9.33
CA LEU A 611 -17.03 -19.58 -9.43
C LEU A 611 -17.00 -20.36 -10.76
N LYS A 612 -18.08 -21.07 -11.08
CA LYS A 612 -18.19 -21.83 -12.33
C LYS A 612 -18.07 -20.92 -13.54
N GLY A 613 -18.73 -19.76 -13.50
CA GLY A 613 -18.71 -18.76 -14.55
C GLY A 613 -17.31 -18.22 -14.82
N ILE A 614 -16.58 -17.79 -13.77
CA ILE A 614 -15.20 -17.29 -13.87
C ILE A 614 -14.27 -18.40 -14.36
N TYR A 615 -14.37 -19.61 -13.81
CA TYR A 615 -13.51 -20.73 -14.23
C TYR A 615 -13.71 -21.10 -15.70
N GLN A 616 -14.96 -21.13 -16.17
CA GLN A 616 -15.27 -21.34 -17.59
C GLN A 616 -14.73 -20.20 -18.45
N ASP A 617 -14.81 -18.97 -17.98
CA ASP A 617 -14.31 -17.79 -18.66
C ASP A 617 -12.78 -17.82 -18.83
N LEU A 618 -12.04 -18.00 -17.74
CA LEU A 618 -10.57 -18.09 -17.75
C LEU A 618 -10.08 -19.23 -18.65
N ARG A 619 -10.77 -20.38 -18.62
CA ARG A 619 -10.44 -21.53 -19.46
C ARG A 619 -10.74 -21.27 -20.94
N SER A 620 -11.87 -20.63 -21.24
CA SER A 620 -12.22 -20.23 -22.61
C SER A 620 -11.22 -19.22 -23.14
N GLU A 621 -10.88 -18.18 -22.36
CA GLU A 621 -9.88 -17.19 -22.73
C GLU A 621 -8.54 -17.84 -23.04
N ARG A 622 -8.07 -18.77 -22.20
CA ARG A 622 -6.78 -19.44 -22.44
C ARG A 622 -6.78 -20.35 -23.66
N LYS A 623 -7.86 -21.12 -23.87
CA LYS A 623 -7.93 -22.09 -24.98
C LYS A 623 -8.25 -21.44 -26.33
N ASN A 624 -9.16 -20.47 -26.32
CA ASN A 624 -9.79 -19.93 -27.52
C ASN A 624 -9.41 -18.47 -27.79
N GLY A 625 -8.70 -17.81 -26.86
CA GLY A 625 -8.40 -16.38 -26.93
C GLY A 625 -9.61 -15.48 -26.71
N THR A 626 -10.77 -16.04 -26.35
CA THR A 626 -12.04 -15.32 -26.20
C THR A 626 -12.76 -15.67 -24.89
N PRO A 627 -13.43 -14.70 -24.25
CA PRO A 627 -14.28 -14.94 -23.09
C PRO A 627 -15.36 -15.98 -23.39
N SER A 628 -15.83 -16.68 -22.36
CA SER A 628 -16.86 -17.73 -22.54
C SER A 628 -18.22 -17.17 -22.98
N GLY A 629 -18.45 -15.87 -22.79
CA GLY A 629 -19.65 -15.16 -23.24
C GLY A 629 -20.90 -15.43 -22.40
N ASN A 630 -20.81 -16.25 -21.35
CA ASN A 630 -21.93 -16.52 -20.45
C ASN A 630 -22.24 -15.30 -19.54
N LYS A 631 -23.41 -15.27 -18.90
CA LYS A 631 -23.84 -14.13 -18.05
C LYS A 631 -22.85 -13.78 -16.94
N TRP A 632 -22.22 -14.79 -16.33
CA TRP A 632 -21.25 -14.58 -15.25
C TRP A 632 -19.90 -14.09 -15.78
N SER A 633 -19.49 -14.53 -16.97
CA SER A 633 -18.33 -14.04 -17.71
C SER A 633 -18.48 -12.55 -18.07
N GLN A 634 -19.64 -12.15 -18.62
CA GLN A 634 -19.93 -10.74 -18.90
C GLN A 634 -19.90 -9.88 -17.63
N LEU A 635 -20.48 -10.41 -16.54
CA LEU A 635 -20.46 -9.72 -15.25
C LEU A 635 -19.04 -9.63 -14.68
N PHE A 636 -18.22 -10.67 -14.86
CA PHE A 636 -16.83 -10.69 -14.43
C PHE A 636 -16.00 -9.67 -15.22
N GLU A 637 -16.18 -9.60 -16.53
CA GLU A 637 -15.53 -8.61 -17.39
C GLU A 637 -15.93 -7.18 -16.98
N GLU A 638 -17.21 -6.93 -16.69
CA GLU A 638 -17.68 -5.64 -16.18
C GLU A 638 -17.05 -5.28 -14.82
N PHE A 639 -17.06 -6.23 -13.88
CA PHE A 639 -16.44 -6.09 -12.57
C PHE A 639 -14.93 -5.75 -12.67
N GLN A 640 -14.21 -6.39 -13.59
CA GLN A 640 -12.80 -6.10 -13.87
C GLN A 640 -12.62 -4.71 -14.50
N ASN A 641 -13.46 -4.35 -15.47
CA ASN A 641 -13.41 -3.07 -16.18
C ASN A 641 -13.69 -1.88 -15.27
N GLU A 642 -14.52 -2.06 -14.25
CA GLU A 642 -14.77 -1.05 -13.21
C GLU A 642 -13.69 -1.01 -12.13
N GLY A 643 -12.78 -1.99 -12.11
CA GLY A 643 -11.61 -2.02 -11.23
C GLY A 643 -11.83 -2.73 -9.89
N GLY A 644 -12.81 -3.64 -9.84
CA GLY A 644 -13.14 -4.42 -8.65
C GLY A 644 -12.12 -5.49 -8.26
N GLN A 645 -11.27 -5.93 -9.20
CA GLN A 645 -10.22 -6.92 -8.94
C GLN A 645 -9.04 -6.33 -8.13
N THR A 646 -8.39 -7.16 -7.32
CA THR A 646 -7.20 -6.80 -6.51
C THR A 646 -5.94 -7.53 -7.00
N GLY A 647 -4.73 -6.96 -6.82
CA GLY A 647 -3.48 -7.75 -6.86
C GLY A 647 -2.63 -7.75 -8.14
N TYR A 648 -2.94 -6.97 -9.18
CA TYR A 648 -2.31 -7.12 -10.52
C TYR A 648 -1.19 -6.13 -10.91
N ARG A 649 -0.81 -5.16 -10.07
CA ARG A 649 0.02 -4.01 -10.53
C ARG A 649 1.52 -4.31 -10.75
N ASP A 650 2.03 -5.47 -10.35
CA ASP A 650 3.48 -5.66 -10.18
C ASP A 650 4.19 -6.44 -11.31
N MET A 651 3.58 -6.62 -12.50
CA MET A 651 4.14 -7.53 -13.53
C MET A 651 5.36 -7.00 -14.32
N PHE A 652 5.56 -5.69 -14.55
CA PHE A 652 6.73 -5.21 -15.34
C PHE A 652 7.21 -3.79 -14.98
N ARG A 653 8.41 -3.64 -14.35
CA ARG A 653 8.89 -2.34 -13.83
C ARG A 653 9.50 -1.42 -14.88
N ASN A 654 10.14 -1.93 -15.93
CA ASN A 654 10.82 -1.11 -16.96
C ASN A 654 10.72 -1.72 -18.37
N ALA A 655 11.21 -1.00 -19.39
CA ALA A 655 11.15 -1.42 -20.79
C ALA A 655 12.05 -2.65 -21.07
N LYS A 656 13.21 -2.73 -20.41
CA LYS A 656 14.15 -3.86 -20.52
C LYS A 656 13.56 -5.19 -20.01
N GLU A 657 12.97 -5.19 -18.81
CA GLU A 657 12.27 -6.36 -18.23
C GLU A 657 11.10 -6.81 -19.12
N ARG A 658 10.45 -5.88 -19.82
CA ARG A 658 9.42 -6.20 -20.82
C ARG A 658 10.04 -6.76 -22.08
N GLY A 659 11.10 -6.17 -22.61
CA GLY A 659 11.82 -6.68 -23.77
C GLY A 659 12.30 -8.11 -23.54
N GLU A 660 12.85 -8.39 -22.36
CA GLU A 660 13.21 -9.74 -21.92
C GLU A 660 11.99 -10.66 -21.80
N ALA A 661 10.89 -10.22 -21.20
CA ALA A 661 9.66 -11.03 -21.11
C ALA A 661 9.01 -11.31 -22.47
N LEU A 662 9.03 -10.35 -23.39
CA LEU A 662 8.55 -10.51 -24.77
C LEU A 662 9.47 -11.43 -25.57
N LYS A 663 10.79 -11.30 -25.40
CA LYS A 663 11.79 -12.20 -25.99
C LYS A 663 11.64 -13.63 -25.45
N ASN A 664 11.38 -13.78 -24.16
CA ASN A 664 11.08 -15.07 -23.52
C ASN A 664 9.76 -15.67 -24.01
N ALA A 665 8.76 -14.84 -24.34
CA ALA A 665 7.52 -15.32 -24.96
C ALA A 665 7.71 -15.81 -26.42
N LEU A 666 8.77 -15.35 -27.09
CA LEU A 666 9.18 -15.79 -28.43
C LEU A 666 10.12 -17.00 -28.41
N ASP A 667 10.77 -17.29 -27.27
CA ASP A 667 11.73 -18.38 -27.09
C ASP A 667 11.12 -19.53 -26.26
N PRO A 668 10.78 -20.67 -26.88
CA PRO A 668 10.16 -21.80 -26.18
C PRO A 668 11.10 -22.50 -25.17
N THR A 669 12.38 -22.11 -25.08
CA THR A 669 13.37 -22.61 -24.11
C THR A 669 13.65 -21.65 -22.94
N TRP A 670 12.97 -20.49 -22.88
CA TRP A 670 13.27 -19.43 -21.91
C TRP A 670 13.33 -19.89 -20.44
N TRP A 671 12.51 -20.87 -20.05
CA TRP A 671 12.44 -21.40 -18.69
C TRP A 671 13.72 -22.16 -18.30
N GLN A 672 14.44 -22.76 -19.25
CA GLN A 672 15.71 -23.47 -19.03
C GLN A 672 16.79 -22.51 -18.50
N ASN A 673 16.69 -21.23 -18.87
CA ASN A 673 17.60 -20.18 -18.42
C ASN A 673 17.23 -19.58 -17.05
N SER A 674 16.05 -19.93 -16.51
CA SER A 674 15.64 -19.52 -15.16
C SER A 674 16.45 -20.25 -14.08
N LYS A 675 16.57 -19.66 -12.88
CA LYS A 675 17.28 -20.31 -11.75
C LYS A 675 16.74 -21.70 -11.42
N ILE A 676 15.43 -21.92 -11.62
CA ILE A 676 14.77 -23.21 -11.43
C ILE A 676 15.00 -24.13 -12.63
N GLY A 677 14.94 -23.61 -13.85
CA GLY A 677 15.23 -24.38 -15.06
C GLY A 677 16.65 -24.93 -15.10
N LYS A 678 17.63 -24.20 -14.56
CA LYS A 678 19.02 -24.69 -14.42
C LYS A 678 19.15 -25.83 -13.40
N VAL A 679 18.31 -25.86 -12.37
CA VAL A 679 18.28 -26.94 -11.38
C VAL A 679 17.55 -28.16 -11.92
N ILE A 680 16.45 -27.96 -12.64
CA ILE A 680 15.67 -29.03 -13.27
C ILE A 680 16.44 -29.68 -14.42
N SER A 681 17.12 -28.90 -15.25
CA SER A 681 17.89 -29.39 -16.41
C SER A 681 19.33 -29.83 -16.09
N LEU A 682 19.70 -29.93 -14.81
CA LEU A 682 21.07 -30.24 -14.37
C LEU A 682 22.15 -29.38 -15.06
N ASN A 683 22.03 -28.05 -14.98
CA ASN A 683 22.92 -27.11 -15.68
C ASN A 683 22.99 -27.30 -17.21
N GLY A 684 21.92 -27.81 -17.83
CA GLY A 684 21.81 -27.96 -19.27
C GLY A 684 22.41 -29.25 -19.85
N THR A 685 22.73 -30.26 -19.02
CA THR A 685 23.31 -31.52 -19.50
C THR A 685 22.32 -32.49 -20.16
N ILE A 686 21.00 -32.22 -20.12
CA ILE A 686 19.96 -33.09 -20.71
C ILE A 686 18.91 -32.22 -21.44
N ALA A 687 19.10 -31.89 -22.72
CA ALA A 687 18.42 -30.72 -23.31
C ALA A 687 17.18 -30.95 -24.20
N ASN A 688 16.78 -32.17 -24.59
CA ASN A 688 15.73 -32.33 -25.63
C ASN A 688 14.44 -33.08 -25.24
N GLN A 689 14.42 -33.87 -24.16
CA GLN A 689 13.20 -34.58 -23.70
C GLN A 689 12.34 -33.77 -22.72
N GLU A 690 12.89 -32.74 -22.07
CA GLU A 690 12.23 -32.01 -20.97
C GLU A 690 11.20 -30.98 -21.45
N GLN A 691 11.35 -30.42 -22.65
CA GLN A 691 10.43 -29.42 -23.20
C GLN A 691 9.04 -30.01 -23.45
N TRP A 692 8.97 -31.24 -23.95
CA TRP A 692 7.70 -31.97 -24.12
C TRP A 692 7.03 -32.27 -22.77
N ILE A 693 7.79 -32.67 -21.74
CA ILE A 693 7.25 -32.93 -20.38
C ILE A 693 6.72 -31.63 -19.77
N PHE A 694 7.47 -30.53 -19.90
CA PHE A 694 7.03 -29.24 -19.39
C PHE A 694 5.75 -28.77 -20.11
N ASP A 695 5.74 -28.79 -21.44
CA ASP A 695 4.61 -28.29 -22.25
C ASP A 695 3.36 -29.19 -22.19
N LYS A 696 3.53 -30.50 -22.05
CA LYS A 696 2.41 -31.47 -22.07
C LYS A 696 1.97 -31.95 -20.70
N ALA A 697 2.83 -31.93 -19.68
CA ALA A 697 2.53 -32.45 -18.34
C ALA A 697 2.53 -31.37 -17.24
N ILE A 698 3.46 -30.41 -17.25
CA ILE A 698 3.65 -29.48 -16.12
C ILE A 698 2.92 -28.14 -16.33
N LYS A 699 3.11 -27.49 -17.46
CA LYS A 699 2.49 -26.19 -17.81
C LYS A 699 0.95 -26.23 -17.70
N PRO A 700 0.24 -27.27 -18.20
CA PRO A 700 -1.21 -27.36 -18.04
C PRO A 700 -1.66 -27.39 -16.57
N ILE A 701 -0.85 -27.94 -15.66
CA ILE A 701 -1.14 -27.99 -14.23
C ILE A 701 -0.99 -26.58 -13.63
N PHE A 702 0.11 -25.87 -13.90
CA PHE A 702 0.29 -24.49 -13.42
C PHE A 702 -0.77 -23.53 -13.98
N ASP A 703 -1.10 -23.68 -15.26
CA ASP A 703 -2.18 -22.94 -15.92
C ASP A 703 -3.52 -23.23 -15.24
N TRP A 704 -3.84 -24.50 -14.99
CA TRP A 704 -5.06 -24.89 -14.26
C TRP A 704 -5.09 -24.34 -12.84
N LEU A 705 -3.99 -24.43 -12.09
CA LEU A 705 -3.86 -23.90 -10.72
C LEU A 705 -4.07 -22.39 -10.67
N SER A 706 -3.54 -21.66 -11.66
CA SER A 706 -3.74 -20.22 -11.78
C SER A 706 -5.21 -19.86 -12.05
N ASP A 707 -5.90 -20.60 -12.93
CA ASP A 707 -7.32 -20.37 -13.20
C ASP A 707 -8.18 -20.68 -11.98
N TYR A 708 -7.88 -21.80 -11.34
CA TYR A 708 -8.53 -22.26 -10.14
C TYR A 708 -8.44 -21.23 -9.01
N ASN A 709 -7.23 -20.74 -8.71
CA ASN A 709 -7.01 -19.75 -7.67
C ASN A 709 -7.67 -18.40 -7.98
N ASN A 710 -7.63 -17.96 -9.24
CA ASN A 710 -8.26 -16.70 -9.66
C ASN A 710 -9.80 -16.77 -9.57
N ALA A 711 -10.40 -17.89 -9.99
CA ALA A 711 -11.83 -18.13 -9.88
C ALA A 711 -12.29 -18.13 -8.42
N LEU A 712 -11.54 -18.80 -7.53
CA LEU A 712 -11.83 -18.82 -6.10
C LEU A 712 -11.71 -17.44 -5.45
N GLU A 713 -10.66 -16.68 -5.77
CA GLU A 713 -10.43 -15.34 -5.21
C GLU A 713 -11.57 -14.37 -5.57
N ASN A 714 -12.13 -14.51 -6.77
CA ASN A 714 -13.11 -13.56 -7.31
C ASN A 714 -14.56 -14.04 -7.22
N ALA A 715 -14.86 -15.31 -6.94
CA ALA A 715 -16.23 -15.84 -6.88
C ALA A 715 -17.12 -15.07 -5.89
N VAL A 716 -16.66 -14.90 -4.64
CA VAL A 716 -17.42 -14.17 -3.61
C VAL A 716 -17.55 -12.70 -3.96
N ARG A 717 -16.48 -12.08 -4.48
CA ARG A 717 -16.48 -10.67 -4.89
C ARG A 717 -17.45 -10.42 -6.04
N LEU A 718 -17.46 -11.29 -7.05
CA LEU A 718 -18.37 -11.20 -8.18
C LEU A 718 -19.82 -11.43 -7.76
N SER A 719 -20.06 -12.33 -6.81
CA SER A 719 -21.38 -12.50 -6.20
C SER A 719 -21.85 -11.24 -5.47
N VAL A 720 -20.98 -10.61 -4.68
CA VAL A 720 -21.26 -9.32 -4.02
C VAL A 720 -21.53 -8.22 -5.05
N TYR A 721 -20.75 -8.17 -6.12
CA TYR A 721 -20.93 -7.24 -7.23
C TYR A 721 -22.32 -7.41 -7.86
N LYS A 722 -22.70 -8.65 -8.19
CA LYS A 722 -24.02 -8.99 -8.71
C LYS A 722 -25.13 -8.51 -7.80
N VAL A 723 -25.07 -8.90 -6.52
CA VAL A 723 -26.12 -8.59 -5.55
C VAL A 723 -26.22 -7.08 -5.33
N ALA A 724 -25.10 -6.35 -5.30
CA ALA A 724 -25.11 -4.90 -5.20
C ALA A 724 -25.81 -4.25 -6.40
N LEU A 725 -25.52 -4.71 -7.64
CA LEU A 725 -26.22 -4.23 -8.84
C LEU A 725 -27.72 -4.53 -8.80
N ASP A 726 -28.09 -5.76 -8.43
CA ASP A 726 -29.50 -6.17 -8.32
C ASP A 726 -30.25 -5.35 -7.25
N ASN A 727 -29.54 -4.70 -6.32
CA ASN A 727 -30.08 -3.82 -5.28
C ASN A 727 -29.88 -2.32 -5.60
N GLY A 728 -29.69 -1.96 -6.87
CA GLY A 728 -29.75 -0.58 -7.35
C GLY A 728 -28.47 0.24 -7.14
N HIS A 729 -27.37 -0.39 -6.71
CA HIS A 729 -26.08 0.29 -6.65
C HIS A 729 -25.49 0.48 -8.05
N SER A 730 -24.72 1.55 -8.23
CA SER A 730 -23.97 1.75 -9.48
C SER A 730 -22.89 0.69 -9.63
N LYS A 731 -22.39 0.53 -10.86
CA LYS A 731 -21.27 -0.36 -11.16
C LYS A 731 -20.02 -0.02 -10.34
N GLN A 732 -19.70 1.26 -10.16
CA GLN A 732 -18.54 1.68 -9.37
C GLN A 732 -18.73 1.36 -7.88
N GLN A 733 -19.92 1.62 -7.32
CA GLN A 733 -20.22 1.31 -5.92
C GLN A 733 -20.23 -0.19 -5.67
N ALA A 734 -20.83 -0.97 -6.57
CA ALA A 734 -20.81 -2.44 -6.53
C ALA A 734 -19.38 -2.98 -6.60
N ALA A 735 -18.53 -2.45 -7.49
CA ALA A 735 -17.14 -2.85 -7.62
C ALA A 735 -16.33 -2.53 -6.35
N SER A 736 -16.54 -1.34 -5.76
CA SER A 736 -15.94 -0.94 -4.49
C SER A 736 -16.36 -1.84 -3.32
N MET A 737 -17.66 -2.16 -3.21
CA MET A 737 -18.17 -3.07 -2.19
C MET A 737 -17.56 -4.47 -2.34
N ALA A 738 -17.58 -5.02 -3.55
CA ALA A 738 -16.97 -6.31 -3.85
C ALA A 738 -15.47 -6.34 -3.56
N LYS A 739 -14.75 -5.25 -3.86
CA LYS A 739 -13.32 -5.12 -3.62
C LYS A 739 -12.96 -5.08 -2.12
N ASN A 740 -13.82 -4.48 -1.30
CA ASN A 740 -13.61 -4.31 0.14
C ASN A 740 -14.31 -5.36 1.00
N ILE A 741 -15.04 -6.32 0.41
CA ILE A 741 -15.68 -7.40 1.18
C ILE A 741 -14.63 -8.34 1.81
N SER A 742 -13.48 -8.47 1.15
CA SER A 742 -12.29 -9.16 1.63
C SER A 742 -11.09 -8.20 1.66
N VAL A 743 -9.91 -8.73 1.98
CA VAL A 743 -8.66 -7.96 2.05
C VAL A 743 -8.40 -7.22 0.72
N ASN A 744 -8.26 -5.90 0.78
CA ASN A 744 -7.98 -5.05 -0.39
C ASN A 744 -6.48 -4.81 -0.53
N PHE A 745 -5.79 -5.65 -1.31
CA PHE A 745 -4.33 -5.57 -1.51
C PHE A 745 -3.84 -4.30 -2.22
N ASN A 746 -4.74 -3.55 -2.86
CA ASN A 746 -4.39 -2.30 -3.55
C ASN A 746 -4.30 -1.12 -2.57
N ARG A 747 -5.02 -1.18 -1.44
CA ARG A 747 -4.95 -0.16 -0.38
C ARG A 747 -3.69 -0.40 0.46
N LYS A 748 -2.90 0.66 0.67
CA LYS A 748 -1.60 0.63 1.36
C LYS A 748 -1.38 1.96 2.10
N GLY A 749 -0.72 1.90 3.27
CA GLY A 749 -0.20 3.09 3.93
C GLY A 749 1.09 3.62 3.30
N GLU A 750 1.54 4.78 3.74
CA GLU A 750 2.75 5.46 3.26
C GLU A 750 4.01 4.59 3.42
N MET A 751 4.17 3.98 4.60
CA MET A 751 5.29 3.08 4.92
C MET A 751 5.09 1.66 4.36
N GLY A 752 3.87 1.31 3.95
CA GLY A 752 3.50 -0.05 3.55
C GLY A 752 4.28 -0.58 2.33
N ARG A 753 4.78 0.32 1.46
CA ARG A 753 5.63 -0.06 0.32
C ARG A 753 7.02 -0.54 0.75
N GLN A 754 7.62 0.12 1.72
CA GLN A 754 8.96 -0.20 2.23
C GLN A 754 8.90 -1.48 3.07
N ILE A 755 7.97 -1.53 4.04
CA ILE A 755 7.81 -2.69 4.92
C ILE A 755 7.38 -3.93 4.11
N GLY A 756 6.41 -3.77 3.19
CA GLY A 756 5.97 -4.87 2.32
C GLY A 756 7.03 -5.36 1.31
N SER A 757 8.15 -4.66 1.15
CA SER A 757 9.28 -5.16 0.34
C SER A 757 10.17 -6.14 1.10
N LEU A 758 10.13 -6.11 2.44
CA LEU A 758 10.89 -6.96 3.34
C LEU A 758 10.04 -8.10 3.93
N TYR A 759 8.76 -7.84 4.18
CA TYR A 759 7.83 -8.77 4.81
C TYR A 759 6.69 -9.14 3.85
N ALA A 760 6.69 -10.39 3.38
CA ALA A 760 5.60 -10.95 2.60
C ALA A 760 4.30 -10.91 3.42
N PHE A 761 3.19 -10.66 2.73
CA PHE A 761 1.84 -10.55 3.33
C PHE A 761 1.63 -9.42 4.36
N PHE A 762 2.63 -8.58 4.66
CA PHE A 762 2.47 -7.43 5.57
C PHE A 762 1.22 -6.61 5.26
N ASN A 763 1.06 -6.21 3.99
CA ASN A 763 -0.12 -5.44 3.58
C ASN A 763 -1.42 -6.24 3.78
N ALA A 764 -1.41 -7.55 3.52
CA ALA A 764 -2.58 -8.39 3.73
C ALA A 764 -2.99 -8.43 5.22
N SER A 765 -2.01 -8.56 6.12
CA SER A 765 -2.22 -8.57 7.57
C SER A 765 -2.76 -7.23 8.08
N VAL A 766 -2.18 -6.10 7.66
CA VAL A 766 -2.66 -4.75 8.03
C VAL A 766 -4.09 -4.53 7.55
N GLN A 767 -4.38 -4.81 6.28
CA GLN A 767 -5.71 -4.64 5.71
C GLN A 767 -6.75 -5.57 6.34
N GLY A 768 -6.37 -6.83 6.63
CA GLY A 768 -7.22 -7.79 7.33
C GLY A 768 -7.58 -7.32 8.74
N THR A 769 -6.58 -6.90 9.51
CA THR A 769 -6.74 -6.39 10.89
C THR A 769 -7.64 -5.15 10.92
N ALA A 770 -7.41 -4.20 10.01
CA ALA A 770 -8.25 -3.01 9.88
C ALA A 770 -9.71 -3.37 9.58
N ARG A 771 -9.94 -4.35 8.70
CA ARG A 771 -11.30 -4.80 8.35
C ARG A 771 -12.02 -5.48 9.51
N ILE A 772 -11.29 -6.25 10.33
CA ILE A 772 -11.82 -6.82 11.57
C ILE A 772 -12.18 -5.70 12.54
N GLY A 773 -11.29 -4.72 12.72
CA GLY A 773 -11.54 -3.53 13.55
C GLY A 773 -12.79 -2.76 13.11
N GLU A 774 -12.96 -2.50 11.80
CA GLU A 774 -14.15 -1.87 11.22
C GLU A 774 -15.44 -2.66 11.49
N THR A 775 -15.36 -3.99 11.61
CA THR A 775 -16.52 -4.84 11.85
C THR A 775 -16.85 -4.97 13.33
N LEU A 776 -15.84 -5.17 14.17
CA LEU A 776 -15.99 -5.38 15.61
C LEU A 776 -16.29 -4.10 16.38
N THR A 777 -15.76 -2.96 15.92
CA THR A 777 -15.80 -1.71 16.69
C THR A 777 -16.64 -0.64 16.01
N SER A 778 -17.14 0.30 16.81
CA SER A 778 -17.69 1.56 16.35
C SER A 778 -17.22 2.68 17.28
N THR A 779 -17.13 3.88 16.73
CA THR A 779 -16.78 5.08 17.51
C THR A 779 -18.07 5.81 17.88
N ASP A 780 -18.22 6.18 19.15
CA ASP A 780 -19.32 7.03 19.57
C ASP A 780 -19.09 8.52 19.23
N LYS A 781 -20.08 9.36 19.52
CA LYS A 781 -20.04 10.81 19.23
C LYS A 781 -18.88 11.54 19.94
N ASN A 782 -18.29 10.93 20.97
CA ASN A 782 -17.21 11.51 21.77
C ASN A 782 -15.84 10.88 21.41
N GLY A 783 -15.76 10.11 20.33
CA GLY A 783 -14.51 9.49 19.90
C GLY A 783 -14.13 8.21 20.66
N LYS A 784 -14.97 7.69 21.57
CA LYS A 784 -14.67 6.45 22.29
C LYS A 784 -15.00 5.23 21.45
N ILE A 785 -14.02 4.34 21.32
CA ILE A 785 -14.17 3.06 20.63
C ILE A 785 -14.97 2.10 21.54
N LYS A 786 -16.03 1.51 21.00
CA LYS A 786 -16.82 0.46 21.66
C LYS A 786 -17.11 -0.69 20.69
N LEU A 787 -17.53 -1.83 21.20
CA LEU A 787 -18.03 -2.90 20.34
C LEU A 787 -19.28 -2.43 19.57
N SER A 788 -19.27 -2.63 18.26
CA SER A 788 -20.44 -2.41 17.41
C SER A 788 -21.54 -3.41 17.76
N THR A 789 -22.80 -3.16 17.38
CA THR A 789 -23.90 -4.11 17.62
C THR A 789 -23.61 -5.48 17.01
N ILE A 790 -22.99 -5.49 15.83
CA ILE A 790 -22.54 -6.71 15.15
C ILE A 790 -21.35 -7.30 15.90
N GLY A 791 -20.38 -6.48 16.29
CA GLY A 791 -19.20 -6.89 17.06
C GLY A 791 -19.57 -7.60 18.35
N LYS A 792 -20.57 -7.10 19.10
CA LYS A 792 -21.10 -7.77 20.29
C LYS A 792 -21.62 -9.18 19.98
N ARG A 793 -22.36 -9.35 18.89
CA ARG A 793 -22.88 -10.66 18.48
C ARG A 793 -21.77 -11.61 18.04
N ILE A 794 -20.77 -11.10 17.31
CA ILE A 794 -19.58 -11.88 16.90
C ILE A 794 -18.81 -12.33 18.14
N VAL A 795 -18.54 -11.43 19.09
CA VAL A 795 -17.84 -11.75 20.33
C VAL A 795 -18.62 -12.77 21.15
N GLN A 796 -19.91 -12.54 21.40
CA GLN A 796 -20.76 -13.48 22.16
C GLN A 796 -20.84 -14.85 21.50
N GLY A 797 -21.11 -14.90 20.19
CA GLY A 797 -21.17 -16.16 19.44
C GLY A 797 -19.83 -16.89 19.38
N GLY A 798 -18.73 -16.15 19.23
CA GLY A 798 -17.37 -16.71 19.24
C GLY A 798 -17.01 -17.29 20.59
N LEU A 799 -17.28 -16.58 21.70
CA LEU A 799 -17.03 -17.08 23.05
C LEU A 799 -17.83 -18.35 23.37
N LEU A 800 -19.10 -18.38 22.95
CA LEU A 800 -19.94 -19.58 23.08
C LEU A 800 -19.36 -20.74 22.27
N LEU A 801 -19.00 -20.49 21.00
CA LEU A 801 -18.44 -21.50 20.10
C LEU A 801 -17.16 -22.12 20.67
N GLY A 802 -16.24 -21.31 21.21
CA GLY A 802 -15.00 -21.82 21.78
C GLY A 802 -15.21 -22.66 23.04
N SER A 803 -16.11 -22.21 23.93
CA SER A 803 -16.48 -22.99 25.12
C SER A 803 -17.12 -24.33 24.74
N MET A 804 -18.02 -24.32 23.75
CA MET A 804 -18.62 -25.55 23.21
C MET A 804 -17.57 -26.47 22.58
N GLN A 805 -16.60 -25.91 21.86
CA GLN A 805 -15.53 -26.69 21.24
C GLN A 805 -14.66 -27.39 22.28
N ALA A 806 -14.29 -26.71 23.37
CA ALA A 806 -13.56 -27.33 24.49
C ALA A 806 -14.33 -28.52 25.10
N LEU A 807 -15.63 -28.34 25.34
CA LEU A 807 -16.50 -29.40 25.88
C LEU A 807 -16.65 -30.58 24.91
N LEU A 808 -16.80 -30.31 23.60
CA LEU A 808 -16.90 -31.35 22.58
C LEU A 808 -15.62 -32.17 22.45
N LEU A 809 -14.46 -31.52 22.51
CA LEU A 809 -13.15 -32.20 22.47
C LEU A 809 -12.95 -33.08 23.71
N ALA A 810 -13.23 -32.54 24.89
CA ALA A 810 -13.15 -33.30 26.14
C ALA A 810 -14.13 -34.49 26.15
N ALA A 811 -15.36 -34.30 25.67
CA ALA A 811 -16.36 -35.37 25.58
C ALA A 811 -15.99 -36.46 24.57
N ALA A 812 -15.20 -36.12 23.55
CA ALA A 812 -14.66 -37.08 22.59
C ALA A 812 -13.34 -37.72 23.07
N GLY A 813 -12.88 -37.42 24.29
CA GLY A 813 -11.70 -38.04 24.89
C GLY A 813 -10.36 -37.51 24.38
N TYR A 814 -10.35 -36.35 23.70
CA TYR A 814 -9.09 -35.71 23.31
C TYR A 814 -8.39 -35.13 24.53
N ASP A 815 -7.09 -35.35 24.61
CA ASP A 815 -6.24 -34.78 25.64
C ASP A 815 -5.99 -33.27 25.40
N ASP A 816 -5.47 -32.59 26.43
CA ASP A 816 -5.25 -31.14 26.44
C ASP A 816 -4.31 -30.63 25.34
N ASP A 817 -3.53 -31.49 24.70
CA ASP A 817 -2.64 -31.19 23.57
C ASP A 817 -3.11 -31.76 22.22
N GLU A 818 -4.30 -32.36 22.17
CA GLU A 818 -4.89 -32.99 21.00
C GLU A 818 -6.24 -32.35 20.61
N PRO A 819 -6.50 -32.10 19.31
CA PRO A 819 -5.53 -31.96 18.23
C PRO A 819 -4.46 -30.89 18.50
N PRO A 820 -3.36 -30.86 17.71
CA PRO A 820 -2.29 -29.89 17.90
C PRO A 820 -2.81 -28.46 18.02
N GLU A 821 -2.27 -27.70 18.97
CA GLU A 821 -2.75 -26.36 19.35
C GLU A 821 -2.93 -25.40 18.16
N PHE A 822 -1.96 -25.36 17.24
CA PHE A 822 -2.04 -24.58 16.00
C PHE A 822 -3.32 -24.89 15.17
N VAL A 823 -3.79 -26.14 15.19
CA VAL A 823 -5.01 -26.57 14.49
C VAL A 823 -6.25 -26.10 15.25
N ARG A 824 -6.28 -26.29 16.58
CA ARG A 824 -7.36 -25.81 17.47
C ARG A 824 -7.53 -24.30 17.39
N ASP A 825 -6.44 -23.55 17.21
CA ASP A 825 -6.48 -22.10 17.13
C ASP A 825 -6.98 -21.54 15.81
N ARG A 826 -6.87 -22.30 14.72
CA ARG A 826 -7.17 -21.82 13.36
C ARG A 826 -8.42 -22.45 12.76
N SER A 827 -8.97 -23.47 13.41
CA SER A 827 -10.08 -24.25 12.88
C SER A 827 -11.07 -24.65 13.95
N ILE A 828 -12.33 -24.73 13.56
CA ILE A 828 -13.33 -25.50 14.30
C ILE A 828 -13.01 -26.97 14.07
N ILE A 829 -13.06 -27.78 15.12
CA ILE A 829 -12.78 -29.21 15.09
C ILE A 829 -14.08 -29.96 15.31
N ILE A 830 -14.32 -30.94 14.44
CA ILE A 830 -15.44 -31.85 14.51
C ILE A 830 -14.86 -33.23 14.81
N PRO A 831 -14.95 -33.71 16.07
CA PRO A 831 -14.59 -35.08 16.43
C PRO A 831 -15.43 -36.07 15.64
N LEU A 832 -14.78 -37.08 15.04
CA LEU A 832 -15.46 -38.17 14.34
C LEU A 832 -15.75 -39.37 15.26
N ASP A 833 -15.33 -39.28 16.52
CA ASP A 833 -15.59 -40.25 17.59
C ASP A 833 -17.09 -40.49 17.76
N PHE A 834 -17.90 -39.41 17.69
CA PHE A 834 -19.36 -39.49 17.70
C PHE A 834 -19.97 -40.21 16.48
N PHE A 835 -19.16 -40.54 15.48
CA PHE A 835 -19.53 -41.26 14.26
C PHE A 835 -18.78 -42.59 14.13
N GLY A 836 -18.17 -43.09 15.22
CA GLY A 836 -17.50 -44.39 15.28
C GLY A 836 -16.08 -44.40 14.72
N ALA A 837 -15.41 -43.25 14.66
CA ALA A 837 -14.04 -43.12 14.18
C ALA A 837 -13.15 -42.51 15.28
N ASP A 838 -12.67 -43.37 16.18
CA ASP A 838 -11.91 -42.99 17.38
C ASP A 838 -10.61 -42.23 17.04
N GLY A 839 -10.39 -41.09 17.72
CA GLY A 839 -9.20 -40.25 17.58
C GLY A 839 -9.10 -39.47 16.28
N LYS A 840 -10.13 -39.54 15.41
CA LYS A 840 -10.14 -38.90 14.08
C LYS A 840 -11.00 -37.65 14.10
N PHE A 841 -10.59 -36.62 13.37
CA PHE A 841 -11.31 -35.36 13.35
C PHE A 841 -11.28 -34.66 12.00
N VAL A 842 -12.32 -33.86 11.73
CA VAL A 842 -12.39 -32.93 10.59
C VAL A 842 -12.20 -31.50 11.09
N THR A 843 -11.47 -30.70 10.32
CA THR A 843 -11.22 -29.29 10.63
C THR A 843 -11.89 -28.37 9.63
N VAL A 844 -12.59 -27.35 10.13
CA VAL A 844 -13.17 -26.27 9.34
C VAL A 844 -12.37 -24.98 9.60
N PRO A 845 -11.56 -24.49 8.64
CA PRO A 845 -10.75 -23.29 8.84
C PRO A 845 -11.59 -22.06 9.17
N MET A 846 -11.15 -21.29 10.17
CA MET A 846 -11.79 -20.06 10.61
C MET A 846 -11.17 -18.81 9.95
N PRO A 847 -11.95 -17.73 9.77
CA PRO A 847 -11.43 -16.42 9.37
C PRO A 847 -10.28 -15.94 10.28
N LEU A 848 -9.13 -15.63 9.67
CA LEU A 848 -7.97 -15.11 10.38
C LEU A 848 -8.35 -13.86 11.18
N GLY A 849 -7.84 -13.77 12.41
CA GLY A 849 -8.10 -12.72 13.38
C GLY A 849 -9.43 -12.90 14.15
N TYR A 850 -10.50 -13.37 13.49
CA TYR A 850 -11.74 -13.73 14.20
C TYR A 850 -11.60 -15.01 15.02
N ASN A 851 -10.69 -15.91 14.63
CA ASN A 851 -10.38 -17.16 15.33
C ASN A 851 -9.88 -16.96 16.76
N ALA A 852 -9.29 -15.81 17.10
CA ALA A 852 -8.81 -15.56 18.46
C ALA A 852 -9.94 -15.43 19.50
N ILE A 853 -11.14 -15.04 19.08
CA ILE A 853 -12.30 -14.91 19.99
C ILE A 853 -12.72 -16.29 20.52
N PRO A 854 -13.06 -17.29 19.67
CA PRO A 854 -13.36 -18.63 20.16
C PRO A 854 -12.16 -19.29 20.83
N SER A 855 -10.94 -19.14 20.32
CA SER A 855 -9.74 -19.68 20.97
C SER A 855 -9.59 -19.18 22.41
N PHE A 856 -9.81 -17.89 22.66
CA PHE A 856 -9.73 -17.32 24.00
C PHE A 856 -10.67 -18.04 24.99
N SER A 857 -11.95 -18.18 24.65
CA SER A 857 -12.89 -18.91 25.50
C SER A 857 -12.58 -20.40 25.59
N ARG A 858 -12.10 -21.02 24.51
CA ARG A 858 -11.71 -22.44 24.49
C ARG A 858 -10.59 -22.69 25.51
N ILE A 859 -9.54 -21.88 25.49
CA ILE A 859 -8.40 -21.98 26.43
C ILE A 859 -8.86 -21.79 27.88
N LEU A 860 -9.76 -20.84 28.15
CA LEU A 860 -10.33 -20.62 29.48
C LEU A 860 -11.20 -21.79 29.95
N THR A 861 -11.99 -22.39 29.05
CA THR A 861 -12.80 -23.56 29.37
C THR A 861 -11.93 -24.79 29.61
N GLU A 862 -10.94 -25.05 28.75
CA GLU A 862 -9.96 -26.13 28.93
C GLU A 862 -9.19 -25.95 30.25
N TRP A 863 -8.82 -24.71 30.63
CA TRP A 863 -8.15 -24.43 31.90
C TRP A 863 -9.02 -24.76 33.11
N ALA A 864 -10.32 -24.44 33.03
CA ALA A 864 -11.28 -24.78 34.05
C ALA A 864 -11.52 -26.30 34.12
N LEU A 865 -11.58 -26.98 32.96
CA LEU A 865 -11.73 -28.44 32.88
C LEU A 865 -10.50 -29.18 33.44
N SER A 866 -9.30 -28.63 33.23
CA SER A 866 -8.03 -29.19 33.73
C SER A 866 -7.72 -28.80 35.18
N GLY A 867 -8.70 -28.32 35.96
CA GLY A 867 -8.50 -27.96 37.37
C GLY A 867 -7.49 -26.83 37.63
N GLY A 868 -7.16 -26.02 36.63
CA GLY A 868 -6.17 -24.93 36.74
C GLY A 868 -4.73 -25.30 36.37
N GLU A 869 -4.48 -26.51 35.85
CA GLU A 869 -3.16 -26.92 35.38
C GLU A 869 -2.62 -26.03 34.24
N ASN A 870 -1.28 -25.94 34.16
CA ASN A 870 -0.54 -25.19 33.13
C ASN A 870 -0.94 -23.71 33.00
N THR A 871 -1.40 -23.07 34.09
CA THR A 871 -1.89 -21.68 34.10
C THR A 871 -0.91 -20.69 33.44
N GLN A 872 0.39 -20.80 33.71
CA GLN A 872 1.40 -19.91 33.13
C GLN A 872 1.53 -20.11 31.61
N GLU A 873 1.56 -21.36 31.15
CA GLU A 873 1.64 -21.68 29.72
C GLU A 873 0.39 -21.19 28.97
N ARG A 874 -0.79 -21.36 29.55
CA ARG A 874 -2.06 -20.87 28.98
C ARG A 874 -2.13 -19.34 28.93
N LEU A 875 -1.58 -18.64 29.93
CA LEU A 875 -1.47 -17.17 29.91
C LEU A 875 -0.51 -16.69 28.81
N VAL A 876 0.64 -17.35 28.66
CA VAL A 876 1.58 -17.07 27.57
C VAL A 876 0.93 -17.34 26.22
N HIS A 877 0.17 -18.44 26.08
CA HIS A 877 -0.54 -18.77 24.85
C HIS A 877 -1.61 -17.73 24.48
N ILE A 878 -2.38 -17.23 25.45
CA ILE A 878 -3.32 -16.12 25.23
C ILE A 878 -2.58 -14.86 24.76
N LEU A 879 -1.45 -14.52 25.37
CA LEU A 879 -0.64 -13.37 24.96
C LEU A 879 -0.09 -13.56 23.54
N ASP A 880 0.43 -14.74 23.20
CA ASP A 880 0.93 -15.09 21.86
C ASP A 880 -0.17 -14.99 20.81
N MET A 881 -1.38 -15.47 21.13
CA MET A 881 -2.54 -15.37 20.25
C MET A 881 -2.94 -13.91 20.01
N VAL A 882 -2.99 -13.07 21.05
CA VAL A 882 -3.30 -11.63 20.93
C VAL A 882 -2.24 -10.92 20.09
N MET A 883 -0.96 -11.24 20.32
CA MET A 883 0.14 -10.71 19.53
C MET A 883 0.06 -11.14 18.06
N ASN A 884 -0.28 -12.39 17.77
CA ASN A 884 -0.43 -12.89 16.39
C ASN A 884 -1.59 -12.23 15.64
N VAL A 885 -2.66 -11.81 16.32
CA VAL A 885 -3.77 -11.07 15.67
C VAL A 885 -3.44 -9.61 15.43
N THR A 886 -2.59 -9.01 16.28
CA THR A 886 -2.30 -7.57 16.25
C THR A 886 -0.97 -7.22 15.56
N ASN A 887 -0.10 -8.21 15.31
CA ASN A 887 1.19 -8.03 14.68
C ASN A 887 1.12 -8.13 13.15
N PRO A 888 1.39 -7.04 12.41
CA PRO A 888 1.38 -7.07 10.95
C PRO A 888 2.66 -7.66 10.33
N ILE A 889 3.71 -7.92 11.12
CA ILE A 889 5.08 -8.25 10.65
C ILE A 889 5.34 -9.77 10.59
N GLY A 890 4.60 -10.61 11.33
CA GLY A 890 4.78 -12.06 11.29
C GLY A 890 3.85 -12.84 12.24
N ASN A 891 3.71 -14.16 11.97
CA ASN A 891 2.78 -15.08 12.65
C ASN A 891 3.49 -16.09 13.60
N ALA A 892 4.73 -15.83 14.01
CA ALA A 892 5.59 -16.80 14.71
C ALA A 892 5.78 -16.51 16.22
N GLY A 893 4.96 -15.65 16.85
CA GLY A 893 5.07 -15.33 18.28
C GLY A 893 6.36 -14.60 18.67
N LEU A 894 6.89 -14.83 19.88
CA LEU A 894 8.17 -14.27 20.39
C LEU A 894 9.40 -15.00 19.80
N SER A 895 9.54 -15.02 18.47
CA SER A 895 10.62 -15.69 17.73
C SER A 895 11.43 -14.70 16.87
N LEU A 896 12.68 -15.05 16.55
CA LEU A 896 13.51 -14.32 15.58
C LEU A 896 12.81 -14.25 14.20
N GLN A 897 11.99 -15.25 13.85
CA GLN A 897 11.19 -15.30 12.63
C GLN A 897 10.17 -14.14 12.54
N THR A 898 9.71 -13.61 13.66
CA THR A 898 8.71 -12.53 13.69
C THR A 898 9.28 -11.17 13.27
N ILE A 899 10.58 -10.97 13.45
CA ILE A 899 11.27 -9.72 13.05
C ILE A 899 12.16 -9.92 11.82
N ALA A 900 12.43 -11.17 11.43
CA ALA A 900 13.19 -11.55 10.25
C ALA A 900 12.46 -11.15 8.95
N PRO A 901 13.11 -10.42 8.02
CA PRO A 901 12.61 -10.27 6.66
C PRO A 901 12.36 -11.64 6.01
N THR A 902 11.37 -11.73 5.12
CA THR A 902 10.98 -12.99 4.44
C THR A 902 12.12 -13.68 3.73
N VAL A 903 13.14 -12.93 3.29
CA VAL A 903 14.33 -13.49 2.63
C VAL A 903 15.19 -14.33 3.57
N ILE A 904 15.26 -13.95 4.86
CA ILE A 904 16.08 -14.64 5.87
C ILE A 904 15.24 -15.55 6.79
N ASP A 905 13.91 -15.48 6.70
CA ASP A 905 12.97 -16.28 7.49
C ASP A 905 13.26 -17.80 7.44
N PRO A 906 13.55 -18.43 6.27
CA PRO A 906 13.92 -19.85 6.24
C PRO A 906 15.20 -20.18 7.03
N LEU A 907 16.17 -19.26 7.09
CA LEU A 907 17.41 -19.45 7.83
C LEU A 907 17.20 -19.27 9.33
N ALA A 908 16.38 -18.29 9.73
CA ALA A 908 15.96 -18.10 11.12
C ALA A 908 15.19 -19.33 11.63
N ALA A 909 14.27 -19.85 10.83
CA ALA A 909 13.51 -21.07 11.14
C ALA A 909 14.41 -22.31 11.29
N LEU A 910 15.42 -22.47 10.42
CA LEU A 910 16.41 -23.54 10.55
C LEU A 910 17.28 -23.39 11.80
N ALA A 911 17.68 -22.15 12.14
CA ALA A 911 18.48 -21.86 13.33
C ALA A 911 17.71 -22.13 14.62
N GLU A 912 16.42 -21.82 14.65
CA GLU A 912 15.52 -22.14 15.78
C GLU A 912 15.00 -23.58 15.73
N ASN A 913 15.30 -24.32 14.65
CA ASN A 913 14.75 -25.63 14.33
C ASN A 913 13.22 -25.70 14.46
N LYS A 914 12.50 -24.63 14.11
CA LYS A 914 11.04 -24.52 14.24
C LYS A 914 10.43 -23.97 12.96
N ASP A 915 9.42 -24.65 12.44
CA ASP A 915 8.63 -24.15 11.30
C ASP A 915 7.60 -23.09 11.74
N PHE A 916 6.87 -22.53 10.76
CA PHE A 916 5.84 -21.50 10.99
C PHE A 916 4.64 -21.99 11.85
N THR A 917 4.54 -23.29 12.12
CA THR A 917 3.53 -23.89 13.01
C THR A 917 4.09 -24.19 14.40
N GLY A 918 5.36 -23.87 14.65
CA GLY A 918 6.09 -24.16 15.89
C GLY A 918 6.65 -25.59 15.96
N ARG A 919 6.52 -26.40 14.91
CA ARG A 919 6.95 -27.80 14.92
C ARG A 919 8.45 -27.92 14.64
N PRO A 920 9.16 -28.87 15.28
CA PRO A 920 10.56 -29.12 14.99
C PRO A 920 10.79 -29.50 13.51
N ILE A 921 11.66 -28.76 12.82
CA ILE A 921 11.98 -29.03 11.41
C ILE A 921 12.70 -30.38 11.30
N ALA A 922 13.77 -30.55 12.07
CA ALA A 922 14.59 -31.75 12.09
C ALA A 922 14.73 -32.36 13.49
N ARG A 923 15.09 -33.65 13.51
CA ARG A 923 15.48 -34.34 14.75
C ARG A 923 16.82 -33.79 15.22
N GLU A 924 16.90 -33.40 16.49
CA GLU A 924 18.16 -32.97 17.12
C GLU A 924 18.93 -34.16 17.68
N ASP A 925 20.23 -33.97 17.82
CA ASP A 925 21.06 -34.88 18.59
C ASP A 925 20.64 -34.81 20.07
N PHE A 926 20.44 -35.98 20.69
CA PHE A 926 20.09 -36.07 22.10
C PHE A 926 21.19 -35.50 23.02
N ASN A 927 22.45 -35.51 22.55
CA ASN A 927 23.57 -34.93 23.26
C ASN A 927 24.41 -34.11 22.27
N SER A 928 24.46 -32.80 22.50
CA SER A 928 25.26 -31.87 21.69
C SER A 928 26.76 -32.17 21.71
N LEU A 929 27.24 -32.92 22.70
CA LEU A 929 28.64 -33.34 22.84
C LEU A 929 29.01 -34.57 21.99
N ASN A 930 28.03 -35.22 21.35
CA ASN A 930 28.28 -36.35 20.46
C ASN A 930 27.43 -36.24 19.18
N PRO A 931 27.80 -35.31 18.27
CA PRO A 931 27.01 -35.02 17.08
C PRO A 931 27.01 -36.18 16.08
N THR A 932 25.85 -36.52 15.54
CA THR A 932 25.71 -37.55 14.51
C THR A 932 25.60 -36.93 13.11
N PRO A 933 26.03 -37.63 12.04
CA PRO A 933 25.85 -37.13 10.67
C PRO A 933 24.38 -36.83 10.38
N GLY A 934 24.09 -35.67 9.78
CA GLY A 934 22.74 -35.15 9.55
C GLY A 934 21.83 -36.11 8.79
N PHE A 935 22.36 -36.82 7.78
CA PHE A 935 21.61 -37.82 7.02
C PHE A 935 21.05 -38.96 7.89
N THR A 936 21.69 -39.27 9.03
CA THR A 936 21.23 -40.31 9.96
C THR A 936 20.06 -39.88 10.83
N ARG A 937 19.76 -38.58 10.88
CA ARG A 937 18.68 -37.98 11.69
C ARG A 937 17.38 -37.78 10.93
N ALA A 938 17.22 -38.43 9.77
CA ALA A 938 15.99 -38.41 8.99
C ALA A 938 14.76 -38.82 9.81
N LYS A 939 13.65 -38.09 9.68
CA LYS A 939 12.32 -38.63 10.00
C LYS A 939 11.98 -39.74 9.02
N ASP A 940 11.14 -40.67 9.47
CA ASP A 940 10.73 -41.82 8.67
C ASP A 940 10.04 -41.35 7.36
N THR A 941 9.30 -40.24 7.46
CA THR A 941 8.60 -39.55 6.36
C THR A 941 9.43 -38.58 5.52
N ALA A 942 10.77 -38.56 5.63
CA ALA A 942 11.61 -37.69 4.80
C ALA A 942 11.69 -38.18 3.35
N SER A 943 11.68 -37.26 2.37
CA SER A 943 11.68 -37.64 0.94
C SER A 943 12.96 -38.37 0.52
N ALA A 944 12.85 -39.27 -0.47
CA ALA A 944 13.99 -40.03 -0.98
C ALA A 944 15.09 -39.12 -1.56
N ILE A 945 14.70 -38.06 -2.25
CA ILE A 945 15.62 -37.07 -2.84
C ILE A 945 16.43 -36.37 -1.74
N SER A 946 15.77 -35.92 -0.66
CA SER A 946 16.44 -35.26 0.44
C SER A 946 17.35 -36.19 1.25
N LYS A 947 16.99 -37.48 1.37
CA LYS A 947 17.86 -38.50 1.96
C LYS A 947 19.17 -38.63 1.16
N GLY A 948 19.09 -38.69 -0.17
CA GLY A 948 20.25 -38.73 -1.06
C GLY A 948 21.10 -37.46 -1.01
N LEU A 949 20.47 -36.28 -1.04
CA LEU A 949 21.18 -34.99 -0.96
C LEU A 949 21.89 -34.79 0.39
N ALA A 950 21.25 -35.16 1.50
CA ALA A 950 21.86 -35.07 2.82
C ALA A 950 23.13 -35.94 2.94
N TYR A 951 23.05 -37.17 2.41
CA TYR A 951 24.21 -38.06 2.36
C TYR A 951 25.33 -37.48 1.49
N GLY A 952 25.00 -37.01 0.29
CA GLY A 952 25.96 -36.41 -0.64
C GLY A 952 26.65 -35.17 -0.09
N ILE A 953 25.90 -34.24 0.52
CA ILE A 953 26.47 -33.02 1.13
C ILE A 953 27.40 -33.38 2.30
N ASN A 954 26.99 -34.33 3.14
CA ASN A 954 27.83 -34.82 4.23
C ASN A 954 29.14 -35.43 3.70
N ALA A 955 29.08 -36.27 2.67
CA ALA A 955 30.26 -36.91 2.09
C ALA A 955 31.21 -35.90 1.42
N ILE A 956 30.68 -34.96 0.63
CA ILE A 956 31.49 -33.95 -0.09
C ILE A 956 32.19 -32.98 0.86
N THR A 957 31.64 -32.77 2.05
CA THR A 957 32.21 -31.87 3.07
C THR A 957 33.09 -32.59 4.10
N GLY A 958 33.60 -33.77 3.74
CA GLY A 958 34.58 -34.52 4.54
C GLY A 958 33.96 -35.38 5.66
N GLY A 959 32.65 -35.60 5.61
CA GLY A 959 31.93 -36.50 6.50
C GLY A 959 32.01 -37.96 6.07
N THR A 960 31.70 -38.86 7.00
CA THR A 960 31.57 -40.30 6.78
C THR A 960 30.23 -40.79 7.33
N ASP A 961 30.00 -42.10 7.29
CA ASP A 961 28.79 -42.70 7.89
C ASP A 961 28.71 -42.52 9.41
N TYR A 962 29.84 -42.21 10.05
CA TYR A 962 29.98 -42.09 11.50
C TYR A 962 30.37 -40.69 11.97
N LYS A 963 30.97 -39.88 11.09
CA LYS A 963 31.46 -38.54 11.40
C LYS A 963 30.72 -37.49 10.57
N PRO A 964 30.11 -36.45 11.16
CA PRO A 964 29.53 -35.37 10.38
C PRO A 964 30.62 -34.63 9.59
N GLY A 965 30.30 -34.31 8.32
CA GLY A 965 31.10 -33.39 7.51
C GLY A 965 30.95 -31.94 7.98
N GLU A 966 31.74 -31.03 7.40
CA GLU A 966 31.70 -29.59 7.74
C GLU A 966 30.30 -28.99 7.52
N PHE A 967 29.58 -29.46 6.50
CA PHE A 967 28.14 -29.24 6.38
C PHE A 967 27.42 -30.59 6.34
N SER A 968 26.61 -30.85 7.38
CA SER A 968 25.89 -32.12 7.53
C SER A 968 24.40 -31.87 7.77
N PRO A 969 23.65 -31.41 6.75
CA PRO A 969 22.21 -31.16 6.90
C PRO A 969 21.44 -32.47 7.05
N SER A 970 20.32 -32.42 7.76
CA SER A 970 19.36 -33.53 7.79
C SER A 970 18.44 -33.52 6.57
N PRO A 971 17.88 -34.68 6.17
CA PRO A 971 16.92 -34.74 5.05
C PRO A 971 15.70 -33.86 5.29
N ASP A 972 15.25 -33.71 6.53
CA ASP A 972 14.11 -32.87 6.88
C ASP A 972 14.39 -31.37 6.71
N GLN A 973 15.63 -30.91 6.96
CA GLN A 973 16.03 -29.52 6.68
C GLN A 973 16.07 -29.24 5.17
N ILE A 974 16.46 -30.24 4.37
CA ILE A 974 16.45 -30.15 2.91
C ILE A 974 15.00 -30.13 2.39
N ASP A 975 14.13 -31.03 2.88
CA ASP A 975 12.69 -31.02 2.56
C ASP A 975 12.05 -29.67 2.90
N TYR A 976 12.40 -29.09 4.06
CA TYR A 976 11.92 -27.77 4.46
C TYR A 976 12.38 -26.68 3.49
N LEU A 977 13.67 -26.61 3.15
CA LEU A 977 14.22 -25.61 2.23
C LEU A 977 13.64 -25.75 0.81
N ILE A 978 13.54 -26.97 0.30
CA ILE A 978 12.87 -27.27 -0.97
C ILE A 978 11.43 -26.77 -0.89
N GLY A 979 10.71 -27.08 0.19
CA GLY A 979 9.35 -26.61 0.42
C GLY A 979 9.21 -25.09 0.58
N GLN A 980 10.24 -24.36 0.97
CA GLN A 980 10.22 -22.89 1.00
C GLN A 980 10.41 -22.29 -0.40
N VAL A 981 11.33 -22.85 -1.19
CA VAL A 981 11.60 -22.39 -2.55
C VAL A 981 10.48 -22.76 -3.51
N THR A 982 10.00 -24.01 -3.46
CA THR A 982 8.97 -24.53 -4.37
C THR A 982 7.54 -24.28 -3.91
N GLY A 983 7.35 -23.89 -2.64
CA GLY A 983 6.07 -23.56 -2.02
C GLY A 983 5.07 -24.70 -2.02
N GLY A 984 3.80 -24.36 -2.27
CA GLY A 984 2.70 -25.32 -2.17
C GLY A 984 2.80 -26.50 -3.14
N VAL A 985 3.26 -26.27 -4.38
CA VAL A 985 3.40 -27.32 -5.40
C VAL A 985 4.41 -28.36 -4.97
N GLY A 986 5.63 -27.93 -4.59
CA GLY A 986 6.65 -28.89 -4.20
C GLY A 986 6.32 -29.61 -2.90
N ARG A 987 5.67 -28.93 -1.94
CA ARG A 987 5.15 -29.61 -0.73
C ARG A 987 4.13 -30.68 -1.07
N GLU A 988 3.20 -30.44 -1.98
CA GLU A 988 2.21 -31.45 -2.37
C GLU A 988 2.81 -32.55 -3.26
N ALA A 989 3.77 -32.24 -4.13
CA ALA A 989 4.49 -33.24 -4.90
C ALA A 989 5.30 -34.18 -3.98
N MET A 990 6.00 -33.62 -2.97
CA MET A 990 6.69 -34.41 -1.95
C MET A 990 5.72 -35.27 -1.15
N LYS A 991 4.51 -34.79 -0.84
CA LYS A 991 3.49 -35.61 -0.18
C LYS A 991 3.00 -36.76 -1.05
N VAL A 992 2.84 -36.56 -2.35
CA VAL A 992 2.46 -37.64 -3.28
C VAL A 992 3.55 -38.71 -3.32
N GLU A 993 4.82 -38.31 -3.41
CA GLU A 993 5.96 -39.23 -3.32
C GLU A 993 5.97 -39.96 -1.98
N GLN A 994 5.86 -39.25 -0.86
CA GLN A 994 5.82 -39.83 0.49
C GLN A 994 4.64 -40.80 0.66
N THR A 995 3.48 -40.50 0.06
CA THR A 995 2.30 -41.39 0.10
C THR A 995 2.54 -42.65 -0.73
N ALA A 996 3.12 -42.51 -1.93
CA ALA A 996 3.45 -43.65 -2.77
C ALA A 996 4.51 -44.55 -2.11
N THR A 997 5.55 -43.93 -1.56
CA THR A 997 6.60 -44.62 -0.80
C THR A 997 6.00 -45.33 0.41
N ALA A 998 5.12 -44.69 1.18
CA ALA A 998 4.43 -45.32 2.31
C ALA A 998 3.57 -46.53 1.89
N LEU A 999 2.81 -46.42 0.80
CA LEU A 999 2.01 -47.54 0.25
C LEU A 999 2.87 -48.73 -0.20
N VAL A 1000 4.07 -48.47 -0.72
CA VAL A 1000 5.00 -49.51 -1.17
C VAL A 1000 5.77 -50.14 0.00
N THR A 1001 6.15 -49.34 0.98
CA THR A 1001 6.97 -49.76 2.13
C THR A 1001 6.16 -50.29 3.31
N GLY A 1002 4.85 -50.04 3.34
CA GLY A 1002 3.98 -50.34 4.48
C GLY A 1002 4.11 -49.35 5.64
N GLU A 1003 4.79 -48.21 5.44
CA GLU A 1003 4.97 -47.21 6.49
C GLU A 1003 3.67 -46.47 6.85
N ASP A 1004 3.43 -46.21 8.14
CA ASP A 1004 2.31 -45.37 8.59
C ASP A 1004 2.52 -43.91 8.13
N LEU A 1005 1.57 -43.38 7.35
CA LEU A 1005 1.63 -42.04 6.81
C LEU A 1005 0.83 -41.07 7.70
N PRO A 1006 1.46 -40.06 8.33
CA PRO A 1006 0.74 -39.11 9.16
C PRO A 1006 -0.33 -38.36 8.35
N ALA A 1007 -1.52 -38.15 8.94
CA ALA A 1007 -2.66 -37.53 8.27
C ALA A 1007 -2.31 -36.22 7.53
N TYR A 1008 -1.46 -35.36 8.10
CA TYR A 1008 -1.06 -34.08 7.51
C TYR A 1008 -0.15 -34.20 6.26
N LYS A 1009 0.40 -35.39 6.01
CA LYS A 1009 1.21 -35.74 4.83
C LYS A 1009 0.34 -36.29 3.69
N ILE A 1010 -0.94 -36.57 3.93
CA ILE A 1010 -1.88 -36.94 2.85
C ILE A 1010 -2.12 -35.71 1.95
N PRO A 1011 -1.89 -35.82 0.63
CA PRO A 1011 -2.13 -34.72 -0.30
C PRO A 1011 -3.57 -34.21 -0.21
N ILE A 1012 -3.75 -32.89 -0.17
CA ILE A 1012 -5.05 -32.19 -0.09
C ILE A 1012 -5.84 -32.46 1.21
N VAL A 1013 -6.14 -33.72 1.52
CA VAL A 1013 -6.99 -34.17 2.64
C VAL A 1013 -6.37 -33.86 4.00
N GLY A 1014 -5.04 -33.94 4.12
CA GLY A 1014 -4.31 -33.68 5.38
C GLY A 1014 -4.43 -32.25 5.94
N ARG A 1015 -5.15 -31.35 5.26
CA ARG A 1015 -5.51 -30.01 5.74
C ARG A 1015 -6.90 -29.92 6.38
N PHE A 1016 -7.77 -30.89 6.10
CA PHE A 1016 -9.14 -30.93 6.58
C PHE A 1016 -9.41 -32.13 7.48
N TYR A 1017 -8.48 -33.08 7.55
CA TYR A 1017 -8.56 -34.30 8.33
C TYR A 1017 -7.30 -34.47 9.18
N GLY A 1018 -7.47 -34.99 10.38
CA GLY A 1018 -6.37 -35.35 11.27
C GLY A 1018 -6.67 -36.60 12.07
N ASP A 1019 -5.60 -37.17 12.61
CA ASP A 1019 -5.60 -38.40 13.37
C ASP A 1019 -4.70 -38.20 14.60
N ALA A 1020 -5.32 -38.21 15.78
CA ALA A 1020 -4.66 -38.05 17.06
C ALA A 1020 -4.08 -39.37 17.60
N THR A 1021 -4.55 -40.53 17.11
CA THR A 1021 -4.14 -41.84 17.60
C THR A 1021 -3.03 -42.50 16.78
N GLY A 1022 -2.75 -41.99 15.57
CA GLY A 1022 -1.71 -42.52 14.69
C GLY A 1022 -0.29 -42.56 15.27
N GLN A 1023 0.59 -43.41 14.71
CA GLN A 1023 1.93 -43.69 15.24
C GLN A 1023 2.78 -42.41 15.38
N SER A 1024 2.66 -41.48 14.42
CA SER A 1024 3.37 -40.19 14.49
C SER A 1024 2.88 -39.28 15.62
N SER A 1025 1.60 -39.34 15.98
CA SER A 1025 1.04 -38.57 17.10
C SER A 1025 1.53 -39.15 18.43
N GLN A 1026 1.47 -40.47 18.55
CA GLN A 1026 2.03 -41.21 19.70
C GLN A 1026 3.54 -40.98 19.88
N GLY A 1027 4.29 -40.93 18.78
CA GLY A 1027 5.70 -40.60 18.81
C GLY A 1027 5.99 -39.17 19.30
N ASN A 1028 5.17 -38.19 18.91
CA ASN A 1028 5.34 -36.82 19.40
C ASN A 1028 5.05 -36.72 20.90
N ALA A 1029 3.95 -37.33 21.37
CA ALA A 1029 3.62 -37.42 22.78
C ALA A 1029 4.74 -38.11 23.58
N PHE A 1030 5.30 -39.19 23.05
CA PHE A 1030 6.41 -39.92 23.66
C PHE A 1030 7.65 -39.05 23.86
N TYR A 1031 8.09 -38.31 22.84
CA TYR A 1031 9.27 -37.43 22.97
C TYR A 1031 9.00 -36.17 23.80
N LYS A 1032 7.74 -35.71 23.88
CA LYS A 1032 7.34 -34.66 24.83
C LYS A 1032 7.45 -35.19 26.26
N ASN A 1033 6.84 -36.34 26.55
CA ASN A 1033 6.88 -37.00 27.85
C ASN A 1033 8.30 -37.30 28.31
N LEU A 1034 9.17 -37.81 27.42
CA LEU A 1034 10.59 -37.99 27.72
C LEU A 1034 11.29 -36.69 28.12
N ARG A 1035 11.03 -35.58 27.41
CA ARG A 1035 11.63 -34.29 27.73
C ARG A 1035 11.18 -33.78 29.09
N GLU A 1036 9.89 -33.89 29.42
CA GLU A 1036 9.38 -33.52 30.75
C GLU A 1036 9.99 -34.40 31.86
N ILE A 1037 10.00 -35.72 31.68
CA ILE A 1037 10.65 -36.65 32.63
C ILE A 1037 12.14 -36.33 32.82
N ASN A 1038 12.85 -35.97 31.74
CA ASN A 1038 14.25 -35.57 31.81
C ASN A 1038 14.45 -34.23 32.56
N LYS A 1039 13.50 -33.29 32.50
CA LYS A 1039 13.56 -32.07 33.33
C LYS A 1039 13.50 -32.44 34.82
N HIS A 1040 12.59 -33.34 35.21
CA HIS A 1040 12.53 -33.83 36.59
C HIS A 1040 13.82 -34.57 36.98
N GLU A 1041 14.37 -35.40 36.09
CA GLU A 1041 15.65 -36.07 36.34
C GLU A 1041 16.79 -35.08 36.57
N ASN A 1042 16.87 -34.02 35.76
CA ASN A 1042 17.88 -32.97 35.90
C ASN A 1042 17.70 -32.17 37.19
N GLN A 1043 16.46 -31.80 37.53
CA GLN A 1043 16.15 -31.10 38.78
C GLN A 1043 16.55 -31.95 39.99
N ILE A 1044 16.13 -33.22 40.02
CA ILE A 1044 16.46 -34.15 41.11
C ILE A 1044 17.96 -34.37 41.23
N LYS A 1045 18.66 -34.56 40.10
CA LYS A 1045 20.14 -34.67 40.10
C LYS A 1045 20.80 -33.38 40.60
N GLY A 1046 20.24 -32.22 40.26
CA GLY A 1046 20.67 -30.92 40.76
C GLY A 1046 20.51 -30.79 42.27
N MET A 1047 19.32 -31.10 42.79
CA MET A 1047 19.02 -31.12 44.23
C MET A 1047 19.97 -32.05 44.98
N ILE A 1048 20.17 -33.29 44.50
CA ILE A 1048 21.11 -34.25 45.11
C ILE A 1048 22.54 -33.69 45.10
N LYS A 1049 22.99 -33.08 44.00
CA LYS A 1049 24.32 -32.44 43.93
C LYS A 1049 24.46 -31.24 44.86
N ALA A 1050 23.37 -30.51 45.11
CA ALA A 1050 23.31 -29.39 46.03
C ALA A 1050 23.15 -29.83 47.51
N GLY A 1051 22.96 -31.13 47.78
CA GLY A 1051 22.71 -31.66 49.13
C GLY A 1051 21.26 -31.50 49.63
N GLU A 1052 20.33 -31.18 48.73
CA GLU A 1052 18.90 -31.03 49.02
C GLU A 1052 18.14 -32.38 48.91
N ASP A 1053 17.10 -32.59 49.73
CA ASP A 1053 16.27 -33.79 49.69
C ASP A 1053 15.19 -33.70 48.57
N PRO A 1054 15.24 -34.55 47.53
CA PRO A 1054 14.26 -34.53 46.45
C PRO A 1054 12.94 -35.23 46.79
N THR A 1055 12.76 -35.76 48.01
CA THR A 1055 11.58 -36.57 48.37
C THR A 1055 10.27 -35.80 48.19
N GLN A 1056 10.20 -34.56 48.68
CA GLN A 1056 9.00 -33.73 48.52
C GLN A 1056 8.75 -33.40 47.05
N TYR A 1057 9.79 -33.04 46.30
CA TYR A 1057 9.68 -32.77 44.86
C TYR A 1057 9.11 -33.98 44.08
N ARG A 1058 9.52 -35.20 44.43
CA ARG A 1058 9.00 -36.45 43.82
C ARG A 1058 7.56 -36.76 44.20
N LEU A 1059 7.06 -36.25 45.33
CA LEU A 1059 5.66 -36.37 45.73
C LEU A 1059 4.81 -35.38 44.94
N ASP A 1060 5.30 -34.15 44.78
CA ASP A 1060 4.61 -33.08 44.05
C ASP A 1060 4.63 -33.30 42.52
N ASN A 1061 5.55 -34.14 42.01
CA ASN A 1061 5.75 -34.44 40.59
C ASN A 1061 5.79 -35.97 40.37
N PRO A 1062 4.63 -36.67 40.40
CA PRO A 1062 4.54 -38.14 40.39
C PRO A 1062 5.12 -38.81 39.12
N GLU A 1063 5.13 -38.10 37.99
CA GLU A 1063 5.79 -38.50 36.73
C GLU A 1063 7.30 -38.69 36.87
N SER A 1064 7.94 -38.03 37.86
CA SER A 1064 9.37 -38.24 38.17
C SER A 1064 9.70 -39.69 38.58
N ARG A 1065 8.69 -40.50 38.97
CA ARG A 1065 8.87 -41.92 39.24
C ARG A 1065 9.09 -42.76 37.98
N LEU A 1066 8.76 -42.22 36.81
CA LEU A 1066 8.93 -42.90 35.53
C LEU A 1066 10.33 -42.73 34.93
N ILE A 1067 11.24 -41.96 35.55
CA ILE A 1067 12.60 -41.69 35.03
C ILE A 1067 13.32 -42.97 34.56
N THR A 1068 13.38 -44.01 35.39
CA THR A 1068 14.08 -45.25 35.04
C THR A 1068 13.41 -45.98 33.88
N GLN A 1069 12.07 -46.01 33.87
CA GLN A 1069 11.29 -46.63 32.81
C GLN A 1069 11.41 -45.87 31.49
N ALA A 1070 11.33 -44.54 31.53
CA ALA A 1070 11.49 -43.68 30.37
C ALA A 1070 12.86 -43.87 29.72
N ASN A 1071 13.94 -43.85 30.52
CA ASN A 1071 15.30 -44.10 30.05
C ASN A 1071 15.51 -45.52 29.48
N TYR A 1072 14.75 -46.52 29.94
CA TYR A 1072 14.76 -47.86 29.38
C TYR A 1072 14.02 -47.90 28.04
N THR A 1073 12.79 -47.39 28.01
CA THR A 1073 11.94 -47.36 26.80
C THR A 1073 12.62 -46.58 25.68
N GLU A 1074 13.27 -45.46 25.99
CA GLU A 1074 14.06 -44.69 25.01
C GLU A 1074 15.17 -45.53 24.36
N ARG A 1075 15.94 -46.27 25.17
CA ARG A 1075 17.01 -47.15 24.68
C ARG A 1075 16.46 -48.30 23.83
N ALA A 1076 15.33 -48.87 24.23
CA ALA A 1076 14.65 -49.93 23.48
C ALA A 1076 14.18 -49.43 22.11
N VAL A 1077 13.51 -48.27 22.07
CA VAL A 1077 13.07 -47.61 20.82
C VAL A 1077 14.26 -47.32 19.91
N LYS A 1078 15.38 -46.78 20.45
CA LYS A 1078 16.60 -46.53 19.68
C LYS A 1078 17.17 -47.81 19.06
N LYS A 1079 17.20 -48.90 19.81
CA LYS A 1079 17.69 -50.21 19.32
C LYS A 1079 16.81 -50.75 18.19
N LEU A 1080 15.49 -50.71 18.37
CA LEU A 1080 14.53 -51.17 17.37
C LEU A 1080 14.62 -50.34 16.07
N ARG A 1081 14.74 -49.01 16.17
CA ARG A 1081 14.94 -48.15 14.99
C ARG A 1081 16.23 -48.44 14.23
N LYS A 1082 17.31 -48.80 14.94
CA LYS A 1082 18.56 -49.22 14.30
C LYS A 1082 18.39 -50.54 13.54
N GLN A 1083 17.65 -51.50 14.12
CA GLN A 1083 17.32 -52.76 13.45
C GLN A 1083 16.43 -52.54 12.22
N ARG A 1084 15.42 -51.69 12.35
CA ARG A 1084 14.54 -51.26 11.25
C ARG A 1084 15.33 -50.72 10.05
N ARG A 1085 16.26 -49.79 10.30
CA ARG A 1085 17.09 -49.18 9.24
C ARG A 1085 17.94 -50.21 8.50
N ALA A 1086 18.54 -51.15 9.23
CA ALA A 1086 19.31 -52.23 8.63
C ALA A 1086 18.45 -53.13 7.72
N LEU A 1087 17.18 -53.39 8.09
CA LEU A 1087 16.27 -54.17 7.24
C LEU A 1087 15.83 -53.41 5.98
N LEU A 1088 15.62 -52.09 6.08
CA LEU A 1088 15.31 -51.25 4.91
C LEU A 1088 16.45 -51.21 3.89
N GLU A 1089 17.70 -51.26 4.35
CA GLU A 1089 18.89 -51.33 3.48
C GLU A 1089 19.03 -52.69 2.76
N ILE A 1090 18.46 -53.75 3.32
CA ILE A 1090 18.49 -55.12 2.77
C ILE A 1090 17.36 -55.33 1.74
N GLY A 1091 16.26 -54.58 1.84
CA GLY A 1091 15.23 -54.48 0.80
C GLY A 1091 14.24 -55.63 0.68
N ASP A 1092 14.22 -56.61 1.60
CA ASP A 1092 13.57 -57.91 1.31
C ASP A 1092 12.72 -58.51 2.47
N ASN A 1093 12.14 -57.69 3.35
CA ASN A 1093 11.18 -58.20 4.36
C ASN A 1093 10.19 -57.14 4.91
N PRO A 1094 9.14 -56.77 4.16
CA PRO A 1094 8.14 -55.78 4.59
C PRO A 1094 7.45 -56.14 5.91
N SER A 1095 7.09 -57.40 6.12
CA SER A 1095 6.43 -57.87 7.35
C SER A 1095 7.32 -57.79 8.60
N ALA A 1096 8.64 -57.96 8.44
CA ALA A 1096 9.58 -57.78 9.55
C ALA A 1096 9.70 -56.28 9.94
N ILE A 1097 9.66 -55.38 8.97
CA ILE A 1097 9.68 -53.92 9.21
C ILE A 1097 8.40 -53.50 9.94
N GLU A 1098 7.23 -53.95 9.48
CA GLU A 1098 5.93 -53.72 10.12
C GLU A 1098 5.93 -54.19 11.58
N SER A 1099 6.44 -55.41 11.86
CA SER A 1099 6.52 -55.94 13.22
C SER A 1099 7.42 -55.13 14.18
N ILE A 1100 8.47 -54.48 13.64
CA ILE A 1100 9.35 -53.62 14.42
C ILE A 1100 8.65 -52.28 14.68
N ASP A 1101 7.94 -51.76 13.69
CA ASP A 1101 7.17 -50.52 13.81
C ASP A 1101 6.04 -50.67 14.84
N ASP A 1102 5.31 -51.78 14.85
CA ASP A 1102 4.32 -52.10 15.89
C ASP A 1102 4.92 -52.12 17.29
N ARG A 1103 6.07 -52.78 17.46
CA ARG A 1103 6.80 -52.81 18.74
C ARG A 1103 7.27 -51.42 19.18
N ILE A 1104 7.72 -50.58 18.26
CA ILE A 1104 8.09 -49.20 18.56
C ILE A 1104 6.86 -48.43 19.04
N THR A 1105 5.74 -48.56 18.35
CA THR A 1105 4.46 -47.92 18.69
C THR A 1105 3.97 -48.36 20.06
N GLU A 1106 3.96 -49.66 20.33
CA GLU A 1106 3.52 -50.24 21.61
C GLU A 1106 4.37 -49.73 22.79
N LEU A 1107 5.70 -49.67 22.63
CA LEU A 1107 6.59 -49.13 23.66
C LEU A 1107 6.32 -47.63 23.93
N MET A 1108 6.04 -46.86 22.88
CA MET A 1108 5.71 -45.44 23.00
C MET A 1108 4.36 -45.24 23.69
N LEU A 1109 3.32 -45.95 23.22
CA LEU A 1109 1.98 -45.94 23.80
C LEU A 1109 2.01 -46.31 25.29
N ASN A 1110 2.70 -47.39 25.65
CA ASN A 1110 2.76 -47.85 27.04
C ASN A 1110 3.39 -46.79 27.97
N LEU A 1111 4.41 -46.07 27.51
CA LEU A 1111 4.98 -44.96 28.29
C LEU A 1111 4.00 -43.79 28.36
N ASN A 1112 3.36 -43.42 27.25
CA ASN A 1112 2.37 -42.34 27.21
C ASN A 1112 1.20 -42.59 28.17
N GLU A 1113 0.61 -43.79 28.13
CA GLU A 1113 -0.48 -44.20 29.03
C GLU A 1113 -0.05 -44.17 30.50
N LYS A 1114 1.17 -44.63 30.82
CA LYS A 1114 1.69 -44.57 32.20
C LYS A 1114 1.90 -43.15 32.69
N VAL A 1115 2.34 -42.25 31.82
CA VAL A 1115 2.44 -40.82 32.14
C VAL A 1115 1.04 -40.26 32.39
N LYS A 1116 0.08 -40.57 31.52
CA LYS A 1116 -1.33 -40.16 31.65
C LYS A 1116 -1.94 -40.61 32.98
N LEU A 1117 -1.87 -41.91 33.28
CA LEU A 1117 -2.36 -42.48 34.55
C LEU A 1117 -1.69 -41.85 35.77
N ARG A 1118 -0.41 -41.47 35.69
CA ARG A 1118 0.31 -40.81 36.79
C ARG A 1118 -0.17 -39.38 37.04
N LYS A 1119 -0.57 -38.67 35.99
CA LYS A 1119 -1.17 -37.34 36.09
C LYS A 1119 -2.60 -37.41 36.61
N GLU A 1120 -3.39 -38.40 36.17
CA GLU A 1120 -4.77 -38.61 36.64
C GLU A 1120 -4.87 -39.06 38.12
N MET A 1121 -3.79 -39.56 38.70
CA MET A 1121 -3.70 -39.90 40.13
C MET A 1121 -3.42 -38.69 41.04
N GLN A 1122 -3.23 -37.50 40.46
CA GLN A 1122 -3.01 -36.22 41.12
C GLN A 1122 -4.34 -35.46 41.20
#